data_AF-A0A9F7R5D6-F1
#
_entry.id   AF-A0A9F7R5D6-F1
#
_cell.length_a   1.000
_cell.length_b   1.000
_cell.length_c   1.000
_cell.angle_alpha   90.00
_cell.angle_beta   90.00
_cell.angle_gamma   90.00
#
_symmetry.space_group_name_H-M   'P 1'
#
loop_
_entity.id
_entity.type
_entity.pdbx_description
1 polymer ?
#
loop_
_entity_poly.entity_id
_entity_poly.type
_entity_poly.pdbx_seq_one_letter_code
_entity_poly.pdbx_strand_id
1 'polypeptide(L)'
;MDPNKPPYLPRPPGVPDVPVARGRGLHADESLLGRARGLGVSADEPSVGRARGLAVVLEEPWVGRARGLARIADEPSVGRARGLARIADEPSVGRARGLARIADEPSVGRARGLARIADEPSVGRARGLAVVLEEPWVGRARGLARIADEPSVGRARGLARIADEPSVGRARGLAVVLEEPWVGRARGLARIADEPSVGRALGLAQIADEPSVGRARGLAVALEEPWVALAEPVAGTGRGLASTALDALLFPYVRGSPGLGRYKPLSVAQGMEEEEGGRIGRARGLLHTSQEPVAGKGRSTALFLKESEPLGKSEHVDTSEVIPCLQEEEPPKVQADDPGPGSFLLSMFRGMGIEQGRPWGRGAATLGRGAVGEHKDVQSVVPPVVSAASEAGDAHYYAGGKPLQKVGTMGHPVSIASNYVPIRCRNEAVFQYHVVFTPNVESVSMRFGMMKDHRSTTGDIMAFDGSILYLPKRLEEVVHLKAERKTDNREIDIKIQMTKILPPHSDLCIPFYNVVLRRVMKILGLNLIGRNHYDPRSAVVLSKHRLQVWPGYSTAIKHTDGGLYLAVDISHKVLRNDSVLDVMNEIYQQSRESFKDECTKELIGSIVITRYNNRTYRIDDIEWDKSPKHSFTMADGSETTFVDYYRKNYGITVKELDQPLLVHRPKERSKPGGKQVITGEILILPELSFMTGIPEKMKKDFRAMKDLTMHINVSVEQHTHSLKQLLHNISTSQEAVKELSRWGLEISSDILVTQGRTLPMETICLQSATFVTSPTVDWSREVVRDSSISCIPLDRWVVFYPRRAADQAEELVSTFGKVAGPMGLRLARPVCVELRDDRTETYVKTIQSQLSSEPNVQLVVCIVTGNRDDLYSAIKKLCCVQSPCPSQVINVRTISQPQKLRSVAQKILLQMNCKLGGELWTVHVPLKHLMVIGVDVHHDTSKKTQSVMGFVASLNSLMTKWYSRVTFQMPNEEIINGFRVCLLAALQKYYEVNHSFPEKIVIYRDGVSDGQLKTVELYEIPQILKCFETFPNYEPKLVFIVVQKRINTTLYAFGGNRFGTPPPGTVLDHTVTNGEWVDFFLMAHSIRQGCGFPTHYISIYNTANLTPDHLQRLTFKMCHLYWNWPGTIRVPAPCKYAHKLAYLSAQFLHSEPAIQLCDKLYFL
;
A
#
# COMPACT_ATOMS: atom_id res chain seq x y z
N MET A 1 13.19 47.69 50.29
CA MET A 1 14.40 48.46 49.93
C MET A 1 15.57 47.48 49.86
N ASP A 2 16.62 47.79 49.10
CA ASP A 2 17.92 47.10 49.14
C ASP A 2 18.97 48.18 49.38
N PRO A 3 19.73 48.13 50.50
CA PRO A 3 20.61 49.23 50.91
C PRO A 3 21.90 49.34 50.09
N ASN A 4 22.26 48.32 49.29
CA ASN A 4 23.58 48.24 48.65
C ASN A 4 23.67 48.90 47.26
N LYS A 5 23.05 50.08 47.09
CA LYS A 5 23.18 50.91 45.88
C LYS A 5 23.81 52.27 46.17
N PRO A 6 24.98 52.60 45.60
CA PRO A 6 25.49 53.96 45.62
C PRO A 6 24.62 54.91 44.77
N PRO A 7 24.65 56.23 45.04
CA PRO A 7 23.81 57.21 44.36
C PRO A 7 24.20 57.44 42.89
N TYR A 8 23.25 57.93 42.09
CA TYR A 8 23.49 58.35 40.71
C TYR A 8 24.21 59.70 40.65
N LEU A 9 25.25 59.80 39.81
CA LEU A 9 25.67 61.07 39.23
C LEU A 9 24.82 61.38 37.98
N PRO A 10 24.42 62.64 37.75
CA PRO A 10 23.63 63.02 36.58
C PRO A 10 24.46 63.00 35.29
N ARG A 11 23.76 62.90 34.14
CA ARG A 11 24.35 63.17 32.81
C ARG A 11 23.90 64.56 32.30
N PRO A 12 24.72 65.24 31.47
CA PRO A 12 24.31 66.46 30.79
C PRO A 12 23.19 66.20 29.75
N PRO A 13 22.41 67.22 29.36
CA PRO A 13 21.39 67.12 28.31
C PRO A 13 22.03 67.06 26.91
N GLY A 14 21.32 66.49 25.93
CA GLY A 14 21.73 66.55 24.51
C GLY A 14 21.64 65.26 23.68
N VAL A 15 20.83 64.27 24.08
CA VAL A 15 20.55 63.06 23.27
C VAL A 15 19.05 62.77 23.36
N PRO A 16 18.33 62.51 22.24
CA PRO A 16 16.92 62.13 22.29
C PRO A 16 16.74 60.73 22.93
N ASP A 17 15.64 60.54 23.66
CA ASP A 17 15.35 59.29 24.35
C ASP A 17 14.99 58.16 23.37
N VAL A 18 15.91 57.20 23.21
CA VAL A 18 15.60 55.90 22.57
C VAL A 18 15.01 54.97 23.64
N PRO A 19 13.74 54.52 23.52
CA PRO A 19 13.07 53.78 24.57
C PRO A 19 13.68 52.38 24.77
N VAL A 20 14.34 52.17 25.92
CA VAL A 20 14.93 50.86 26.28
C VAL A 20 13.84 49.91 26.81
N ALA A 21 13.00 49.43 25.88
CA ALA A 21 11.84 48.59 26.18
C ALA A 21 12.19 47.33 27.00
N ARG A 22 11.41 47.09 28.06
CA ARG A 22 11.45 45.88 28.91
C ARG A 22 10.04 45.35 29.19
N GLY A 23 9.29 45.00 28.15
CA GLY A 23 7.98 44.32 28.25
C GLY A 23 8.08 42.79 28.17
N ARG A 24 6.98 42.09 28.49
CA ARG A 24 6.77 40.68 28.13
C ARG A 24 5.80 40.63 26.93
N GLY A 25 6.31 40.27 25.76
CA GLY A 25 5.54 40.32 24.51
C GLY A 25 5.68 41.70 23.86
N LEU A 26 6.13 41.71 22.61
CA LEU A 26 6.32 42.88 21.76
C LEU A 26 6.13 42.42 20.31
N HIS A 27 5.07 42.90 19.66
CA HIS A 27 5.23 43.51 18.34
C HIS A 27 5.78 44.93 18.57
N ALA A 28 6.48 45.49 17.58
CA ALA A 28 7.11 46.79 17.70
C ALA A 28 7.31 47.38 16.31
N ASP A 29 6.44 48.33 15.96
CA ASP A 29 6.37 49.01 14.67
C ASP A 29 7.47 50.09 14.53
N GLU A 30 8.65 49.87 15.13
CA GLU A 30 9.80 50.78 15.16
C GLU A 30 11.14 50.02 15.21
N SER A 31 12.12 50.51 14.45
CA SER A 31 13.46 49.93 14.26
C SER A 31 14.23 49.59 15.55
N LEU A 32 14.44 48.29 15.78
CA LEU A 32 14.99 47.74 17.04
C LEU A 32 16.52 47.92 17.22
N LEU A 33 16.96 49.15 17.47
CA LEU A 33 18.33 49.52 17.90
C LEU A 33 18.64 49.14 19.37
N GLY A 34 18.60 47.84 19.71
CA GLY A 34 18.79 47.46 21.12
C GLY A 34 18.85 45.97 21.51
N ARG A 35 18.10 45.60 22.56
CA ARG A 35 18.13 44.27 23.22
C ARG A 35 16.73 43.74 23.57
N ALA A 36 15.92 43.38 22.57
CA ALA A 36 14.62 42.76 22.78
C ALA A 36 14.69 41.42 23.57
N ARG A 37 13.66 41.16 24.40
CA ARG A 37 13.43 39.86 25.06
C ARG A 37 11.93 39.56 25.18
N GLY A 38 11.47 38.41 24.71
CA GLY A 38 10.05 38.02 24.75
C GLY A 38 9.82 36.51 24.74
N LEU A 39 8.56 36.10 24.50
CA LEU A 39 8.21 34.71 24.16
C LEU A 39 8.21 34.53 22.64
N GLY A 40 7.45 35.35 21.92
CA GLY A 40 7.79 35.78 20.57
C GLY A 40 8.67 37.04 20.60
N VAL A 41 9.36 37.30 19.50
CA VAL A 41 9.94 38.59 19.12
C VAL A 41 9.80 38.68 17.60
N SER A 42 9.03 39.64 17.11
CA SER A 42 9.08 40.06 15.70
C SER A 42 10.02 41.26 15.54
N ALA A 43 10.32 41.63 14.30
CA ALA A 43 10.99 42.87 13.95
C ALA A 43 10.65 43.17 12.50
N ASP A 44 9.82 44.18 12.34
CA ASP A 44 9.03 44.42 11.12
C ASP A 44 9.54 45.73 10.43
N GLU A 45 10.77 46.15 10.81
CA GLU A 45 11.62 47.19 10.22
C GLU A 45 13.11 46.76 10.26
N PRO A 46 13.96 47.25 9.32
CA PRO A 46 15.40 46.98 9.29
C PRO A 46 16.10 47.33 10.62
N SER A 47 16.79 46.36 11.24
CA SER A 47 17.18 46.51 12.65
C SER A 47 18.51 45.88 13.09
N VAL A 48 19.12 46.49 14.12
CA VAL A 48 20.51 46.22 14.53
C VAL A 48 20.60 45.99 16.05
N GLY A 49 20.69 44.72 16.49
CA GLY A 49 20.57 44.44 17.92
C GLY A 49 20.80 43.01 18.44
N ARG A 50 20.13 42.69 19.56
CA ARG A 50 20.22 41.38 20.24
C ARG A 50 18.86 40.88 20.77
N ALA A 51 18.10 40.22 19.91
CA ALA A 51 16.87 39.51 20.31
C ALA A 51 17.14 38.26 21.18
N ARG A 52 16.22 37.97 22.10
CA ARG A 52 16.08 36.63 22.73
C ARG A 52 14.60 36.27 22.90
N GLY A 53 14.16 35.18 22.29
CA GLY A 53 12.79 34.68 22.38
C GLY A 53 12.71 33.16 22.50
N LEU A 54 11.51 32.62 22.43
CA LEU A 54 11.23 31.20 22.21
C LEU A 54 11.05 30.97 20.69
N ALA A 55 10.27 31.83 20.04
CA ALA A 55 10.40 32.12 18.61
C ALA A 55 11.06 33.49 18.40
N VAL A 56 11.71 33.69 17.25
CA VAL A 56 12.18 34.98 16.76
C VAL A 56 11.91 35.01 15.25
N VAL A 57 11.06 35.94 14.81
CA VAL A 57 10.82 36.27 13.40
C VAL A 57 11.53 37.60 13.12
N LEU A 58 11.94 37.82 11.87
CA LEU A 58 12.60 39.05 11.40
C LEU A 58 12.17 39.20 9.93
N GLU A 59 11.17 40.02 9.67
CA GLU A 59 10.53 40.14 8.35
C GLU A 59 11.32 41.12 7.45
N GLU A 60 12.27 41.88 8.03
CA GLU A 60 13.11 42.89 7.37
C GLU A 60 14.63 42.67 7.62
N PRO A 61 15.54 43.25 6.79
CA PRO A 61 16.98 43.04 6.85
C PRO A 61 17.62 43.32 8.21
N TRP A 62 18.42 42.37 8.72
CA TRP A 62 18.83 42.37 10.12
C TRP A 62 20.31 42.06 10.40
N VAL A 63 20.91 42.84 11.31
CA VAL A 63 22.32 42.71 11.70
C VAL A 63 22.49 42.54 13.22
N GLY A 64 22.91 41.36 13.71
CA GLY A 64 23.02 41.21 15.18
C GLY A 64 23.35 39.85 15.81
N ARG A 65 22.78 39.63 17.02
CA ARG A 65 22.89 38.34 17.76
C ARG A 65 21.57 37.86 18.38
N ALA A 66 20.91 36.90 17.75
CA ALA A 66 19.64 36.31 18.18
C ALA A 66 19.85 34.99 18.98
N ARG A 67 18.88 34.66 19.85
CA ARG A 67 18.73 33.32 20.45
C ARG A 67 17.25 32.96 20.64
N GLY A 68 16.82 31.80 20.17
CA GLY A 68 15.48 31.25 20.40
C GLY A 68 15.40 29.79 19.95
N LEU A 69 14.31 29.06 20.22
CA LEU A 69 14.17 27.67 19.79
C LEU A 69 13.94 27.56 18.27
N ALA A 70 13.06 28.39 17.72
CA ALA A 70 12.93 28.61 16.28
C ALA A 70 13.46 30.00 15.91
N ARG A 71 14.02 30.13 14.70
CA ARG A 71 14.18 31.43 14.03
C ARG A 71 13.75 31.32 12.57
N ILE A 72 12.84 32.19 12.18
CA ILE A 72 12.43 32.52 10.81
C ILE A 72 13.09 33.88 10.48
N ALA A 73 13.47 34.14 9.23
CA ALA A 73 13.79 35.50 8.78
C ALA A 73 13.92 35.48 7.28
N ASP A 74 13.15 36.37 6.67
CA ASP A 74 12.67 36.18 5.31
C ASP A 74 13.32 37.20 4.37
N GLU A 75 14.17 38.07 4.96
CA GLU A 75 15.05 39.05 4.34
C GLU A 75 16.55 38.84 4.75
N PRO A 76 17.53 39.38 4.00
CA PRO A 76 18.95 39.11 4.18
C PRO A 76 19.48 39.41 5.59
N SER A 77 20.17 38.44 6.19
CA SER A 77 20.55 38.52 7.62
C SER A 77 22.01 38.19 7.97
N VAL A 78 22.67 39.13 8.64
CA VAL A 78 24.12 39.09 8.97
C VAL A 78 24.34 38.98 10.48
N GLY A 79 24.96 37.90 10.98
CA GLY A 79 25.29 37.85 12.41
C GLY A 79 25.59 36.50 13.08
N ARG A 80 25.11 36.35 14.32
CA ARG A 80 25.30 35.13 15.14
C ARG A 80 24.01 34.63 15.79
N ALA A 81 23.48 33.51 15.32
CA ALA A 81 22.28 32.86 15.85
C ALA A 81 22.60 31.62 16.72
N ARG A 82 21.69 31.27 17.64
CA ARG A 82 21.63 29.97 18.33
C ARG A 82 20.17 29.53 18.53
N GLY A 83 19.82 28.30 18.17
CA GLY A 83 18.49 27.74 18.38
C GLY A 83 18.39 26.23 18.16
N LEU A 84 17.18 25.65 18.07
CA LEU A 84 16.98 24.27 17.59
C LEU A 84 16.80 24.25 16.08
N ALA A 85 15.88 25.06 15.55
CA ALA A 85 15.63 25.21 14.12
C ALA A 85 16.02 26.62 13.64
N ARG A 86 16.48 26.72 12.39
CA ARG A 86 16.54 27.96 11.61
C ARG A 86 16.02 27.65 10.21
N ILE A 87 15.06 28.46 9.79
CA ILE A 87 14.69 28.70 8.40
C ILE A 87 15.26 30.10 8.05
N ALA A 88 15.56 30.36 6.78
CA ALA A 88 16.09 31.63 6.30
C ALA A 88 16.05 31.62 4.78
N ASP A 89 15.13 32.40 4.24
CA ASP A 89 14.64 32.21 2.89
C ASP A 89 15.44 33.11 1.92
N GLU A 90 16.09 34.15 2.46
CA GLU A 90 17.03 35.07 1.77
C GLU A 90 18.52 34.91 2.21
N PRO A 91 19.50 35.41 1.41
CA PRO A 91 20.92 35.21 1.61
C PRO A 91 21.46 35.60 2.99
N SER A 92 22.40 34.81 3.52
CA SER A 92 22.81 34.98 4.93
C SER A 92 24.27 34.68 5.28
N VAL A 93 24.86 35.65 6.00
CA VAL A 93 26.30 35.67 6.34
C VAL A 93 26.53 35.55 7.85
N GLY A 94 27.33 34.57 8.29
CA GLY A 94 27.85 34.58 9.67
C GLY A 94 28.07 33.23 10.37
N ARG A 95 27.56 33.10 11.60
CA ARG A 95 27.78 31.92 12.47
C ARG A 95 26.51 31.42 13.17
N ALA A 96 26.06 30.21 12.80
CA ALA A 96 24.92 29.54 13.43
C ALA A 96 25.37 28.37 14.32
N ARG A 97 24.53 28.03 15.31
CA ARG A 97 24.53 26.74 16.01
C ARG A 97 23.08 26.32 16.25
N GLY A 98 22.68 25.15 15.80
CA GLY A 98 21.36 24.59 16.10
C GLY A 98 21.26 23.12 15.78
N LEU A 99 20.08 22.51 15.86
CA LEU A 99 19.89 21.08 15.64
C LEU A 99 19.57 20.79 14.16
N ALA A 100 18.71 21.59 13.55
CA ALA A 100 18.49 21.65 12.10
C ALA A 100 18.76 23.07 11.54
N ARG A 101 19.14 23.14 10.27
CA ARG A 101 19.05 24.34 9.42
C ARG A 101 18.50 23.92 8.05
N ILE A 102 17.50 24.65 7.61
CA ILE A 102 17.07 24.79 6.22
C ILE A 102 17.50 26.22 5.80
N ALA A 103 17.80 26.44 4.53
CA ALA A 103 18.00 27.77 3.96
C ALA A 103 18.11 27.67 2.44
N ASP A 104 17.31 28.50 1.81
CA ASP A 104 16.81 28.24 0.47
C ASP A 104 17.58 29.13 -0.53
N GLU A 105 18.30 30.15 -0.02
CA GLU A 105 19.19 31.07 -0.75
C GLU A 105 20.68 31.00 -0.29
N PRO A 106 21.65 31.50 -1.09
CA PRO A 106 23.09 31.37 -0.85
C PRO A 106 23.59 31.83 0.52
N SER A 107 24.52 31.06 1.09
CA SER A 107 24.97 31.28 2.48
C SER A 107 26.47 31.13 2.73
N VAL A 108 27.04 32.16 3.38
CA VAL A 108 28.50 32.27 3.65
C VAL A 108 28.78 32.20 5.15
N GLY A 109 29.48 31.17 5.64
CA GLY A 109 29.83 31.16 7.07
C GLY A 109 30.29 29.87 7.74
N ARG A 110 29.94 29.74 9.03
CA ARG A 110 30.25 28.57 9.87
C ARG A 110 29.02 28.07 10.62
N ALA A 111 28.59 26.85 10.31
CA ALA A 111 27.49 26.16 10.99
C ALA A 111 28.02 25.04 11.90
N ARG A 112 27.22 24.67 12.89
CA ARG A 112 27.31 23.39 13.63
C ARG A 112 25.88 22.95 13.96
N GLY A 113 25.52 21.73 13.59
CA GLY A 113 24.22 21.15 13.96
C GLY A 113 24.14 19.65 13.81
N LEU A 114 22.94 19.08 13.75
CA LEU A 114 22.74 17.64 13.64
C LEU A 114 22.38 17.27 12.19
N ALA A 115 21.47 18.03 11.57
CA ALA A 115 21.20 18.05 10.14
C ALA A 115 21.47 19.44 9.52
N ARG A 116 21.78 19.47 8.22
CA ARG A 116 21.66 20.63 7.33
C ARG A 116 21.07 20.15 6.00
N ILE A 117 20.10 20.92 5.52
CA ILE A 117 19.60 21.00 4.14
C ILE A 117 19.99 22.41 3.64
N ALA A 118 20.20 22.60 2.34
CA ALA A 118 20.42 23.90 1.72
C ALA A 118 20.51 23.74 0.20
N ASP A 119 19.72 24.56 -0.47
CA ASP A 119 19.16 24.21 -1.78
C ASP A 119 19.62 25.23 -2.85
N GLU A 120 20.60 26.07 -2.47
CA GLU A 120 21.34 27.06 -3.27
C GLU A 120 22.85 27.04 -2.85
N PRO A 121 23.79 27.39 -3.74
CA PRO A 121 25.23 27.20 -3.56
C PRO A 121 25.79 27.96 -2.34
N SER A 122 26.75 27.33 -1.64
CA SER A 122 27.21 27.87 -0.35
C SER A 122 28.69 27.66 -0.02
N VAL A 123 29.25 28.61 0.75
CA VAL A 123 30.69 28.71 1.00
C VAL A 123 31.00 28.70 2.51
N GLY A 124 31.80 27.73 2.98
CA GLY A 124 32.33 27.82 4.34
C GLY A 124 32.71 26.53 5.07
N ARG A 125 32.24 26.40 6.33
CA ARG A 125 32.55 25.24 7.21
C ARG A 125 31.32 24.70 7.93
N ALA A 126 30.95 23.46 7.60
CA ALA A 126 29.91 22.69 8.27
C ALA A 126 30.49 21.65 9.25
N ARG A 127 29.70 21.30 10.27
CA ARG A 127 29.88 20.09 11.09
C ARG A 127 28.51 19.60 11.54
N GLY A 128 28.20 18.33 11.28
CA GLY A 128 26.97 17.71 11.77
C GLY A 128 26.99 16.19 11.76
N LEU A 129 25.80 15.56 11.71
CA LEU A 129 25.64 14.11 11.73
C LEU A 129 25.17 13.64 10.34
N ALA A 130 24.15 14.30 9.78
CA ALA A 130 23.83 14.29 8.35
C ALA A 130 24.09 15.67 7.74
N VAL A 131 24.44 15.69 6.45
CA VAL A 131 24.51 16.90 5.61
C VAL A 131 24.04 16.49 4.21
N VAL A 132 22.97 17.14 3.75
CA VAL A 132 22.50 17.16 2.36
C VAL A 132 22.80 18.55 1.81
N LEU A 133 23.13 18.63 0.52
CA LEU A 133 23.37 19.86 -0.25
C LEU A 133 22.97 19.54 -1.69
N GLU A 134 21.95 20.22 -2.20
CA GLU A 134 21.38 19.92 -3.51
C GLU A 134 22.08 20.74 -4.61
N GLU A 135 22.71 21.87 -4.26
CA GLU A 135 23.47 22.78 -5.14
C GLU A 135 24.99 22.86 -4.81
N PRO A 136 25.86 23.34 -5.73
CA PRO A 136 27.31 23.14 -5.67
C PRO A 136 28.03 23.93 -4.56
N TRP A 137 29.11 23.35 -4.05
CA TRP A 137 29.64 23.73 -2.73
C TRP A 137 31.17 23.82 -2.60
N VAL A 138 31.65 24.86 -1.90
CA VAL A 138 33.08 25.11 -1.65
C VAL A 138 33.40 25.21 -0.15
N GLY A 139 34.23 24.30 0.39
CA GLY A 139 34.69 24.44 1.78
C GLY A 139 35.30 23.25 2.52
N ARG A 140 34.96 23.14 3.82
CA ARG A 140 35.35 22.01 4.69
C ARG A 140 34.20 21.49 5.56
N ALA A 141 33.84 20.22 5.38
CA ALA A 141 32.77 19.53 6.10
C ALA A 141 33.31 18.41 7.01
N ARG A 142 32.53 18.04 8.03
CA ARG A 142 32.68 16.81 8.82
C ARG A 142 31.28 16.32 9.23
N GLY A 143 30.92 15.11 8.86
CA GLY A 143 29.60 14.51 9.09
C GLY A 143 29.71 13.00 9.29
N LEU A 144 28.62 12.31 9.60
CA LEU A 144 28.58 10.84 9.69
C LEU A 144 28.16 10.24 8.34
N ALA A 145 27.13 10.81 7.72
CA ALA A 145 26.81 10.64 6.30
C ALA A 145 26.91 11.99 5.55
N ARG A 146 27.16 11.93 4.23
CA ARG A 146 26.97 13.05 3.30
C ARG A 146 26.39 12.52 1.98
N ILE A 147 25.29 13.12 1.56
CA ILE A 147 24.71 13.09 0.21
C ILE A 147 24.96 14.51 -0.35
N ALA A 148 25.31 14.64 -1.63
CA ALA A 148 25.28 15.92 -2.33
C ALA A 148 25.43 15.68 -3.82
N ASP A 149 24.55 16.32 -4.56
CA ASP A 149 24.04 15.78 -5.82
C ASP A 149 24.54 16.63 -7.01
N GLU A 150 25.28 17.71 -6.69
CA GLU A 150 25.96 18.66 -7.59
C GLU A 150 27.48 18.77 -7.29
N PRO A 151 28.30 19.30 -8.22
CA PRO A 151 29.75 19.39 -8.10
C PRO A 151 30.26 20.10 -6.84
N SER A 152 31.27 19.51 -6.18
CA SER A 152 31.75 20.04 -4.90
C SER A 152 33.27 20.00 -4.71
N VAL A 153 33.83 21.15 -4.28
CA VAL A 153 35.28 21.40 -4.16
C VAL A 153 35.68 21.55 -2.69
N GLY A 154 36.49 20.62 -2.15
CA GLY A 154 36.98 20.79 -0.78
C GLY A 154 37.61 19.60 -0.06
N ARG A 155 37.42 19.59 1.27
CA ARG A 155 37.89 18.50 2.16
C ARG A 155 36.77 18.02 3.08
N ALA A 156 36.43 16.74 2.95
CA ALA A 156 35.43 16.06 3.76
C ALA A 156 36.07 15.00 4.69
N ARG A 157 35.33 14.59 5.73
CA ARG A 157 35.57 13.39 6.53
C ARG A 157 34.21 12.89 7.05
N GLY A 158 33.91 11.61 6.88
CA GLY A 158 32.71 10.99 7.44
C GLY A 158 32.78 9.48 7.49
N LEU A 159 31.65 8.80 7.70
CA LEU A 159 31.58 7.33 7.79
C LEU A 159 31.13 6.74 6.44
N ALA A 160 30.10 7.32 5.84
CA ALA A 160 29.68 7.10 4.45
C ALA A 160 29.69 8.41 3.63
N ARG A 161 29.89 8.30 2.32
CA ARG A 161 29.67 9.36 1.33
C ARG A 161 29.05 8.76 0.07
N ILE A 162 28.03 9.46 -0.43
CA ILE A 162 27.43 9.35 -1.77
C ILE A 162 27.70 10.71 -2.47
N ALA A 163 27.81 10.71 -3.80
CA ALA A 163 28.07 11.90 -4.62
C ALA A 163 27.90 11.52 -6.10
N ASP A 164 26.96 12.21 -6.75
CA ASP A 164 26.30 11.70 -7.95
C ASP A 164 26.58 12.63 -9.16
N GLU A 165 27.54 13.56 -8.98
CA GLU A 165 28.08 14.53 -9.94
C GLU A 165 29.62 14.68 -9.71
N PRO A 166 30.40 15.00 -10.76
CA PRO A 166 31.86 15.07 -10.70
C PRO A 166 32.43 16.04 -9.66
N SER A 167 33.51 15.64 -8.97
CA SER A 167 34.03 16.43 -7.84
C SER A 167 35.54 16.35 -7.58
N VAL A 168 36.08 17.40 -6.93
CA VAL A 168 37.53 17.63 -6.78
C VAL A 168 37.93 17.81 -5.31
N GLY A 169 38.83 16.97 -4.78
CA GLY A 169 39.40 17.23 -3.45
C GLY A 169 40.00 16.07 -2.67
N ARG A 170 39.67 16.00 -1.36
CA ARG A 170 40.13 14.93 -0.46
C ARG A 170 39.01 14.38 0.40
N ALA A 171 38.75 13.08 0.26
CA ALA A 171 37.80 12.30 1.03
C ALA A 171 38.52 11.36 2.03
N ARG A 172 37.85 11.03 3.13
CA ARG A 172 38.19 9.92 4.05
C ARG A 172 36.91 9.41 4.70
N GLY A 173 36.66 8.10 4.62
CA GLY A 173 35.54 7.43 5.29
C GLY A 173 35.74 5.93 5.47
N LEU A 174 34.64 5.19 5.66
CA LEU A 174 34.66 3.73 5.82
C LEU A 174 34.05 3.08 4.56
N ALA A 175 32.93 3.59 4.07
CA ALA A 175 32.43 3.35 2.72
C ALA A 175 32.44 4.66 1.90
N VAL A 176 32.69 4.55 0.60
CA VAL A 176 32.60 5.64 -0.37
C VAL A 176 32.02 5.09 -1.67
N VAL A 177 30.89 5.66 -2.10
CA VAL A 177 30.28 5.48 -3.43
C VAL A 177 30.47 6.79 -4.19
N LEU A 178 30.69 6.70 -5.51
CA LEU A 178 30.86 7.82 -6.44
C LEU A 178 30.34 7.33 -7.80
N GLU A 179 29.21 7.85 -8.26
CA GLU A 179 28.60 7.38 -9.52
C GLU A 179 29.27 8.06 -10.73
N GLU A 180 29.78 9.28 -10.56
CA GLU A 180 30.40 10.14 -11.60
C GLU A 180 31.93 10.41 -11.42
N PRO A 181 32.65 10.91 -12.47
CA PRO A 181 34.11 11.10 -12.48
C PRO A 181 34.70 11.97 -11.37
N TRP A 182 35.86 11.57 -10.85
CA TRP A 182 36.44 12.22 -9.66
C TRP A 182 37.96 12.42 -9.72
N VAL A 183 38.43 13.55 -9.16
CA VAL A 183 39.86 13.93 -9.12
C VAL A 183 40.36 14.20 -7.69
N GLY A 184 41.36 13.45 -7.21
CA GLY A 184 42.05 13.80 -5.96
C GLY A 184 42.73 12.70 -5.14
N ARG A 185 42.49 12.67 -3.82
CA ARG A 185 42.96 11.59 -2.90
C ARG A 185 41.86 11.11 -1.94
N ALA A 186 41.60 9.81 -1.96
CA ALA A 186 40.61 9.13 -1.12
C ALA A 186 41.30 8.10 -0.19
N ARG A 187 40.62 7.73 0.90
CA ARG A 187 40.94 6.58 1.77
C ARG A 187 39.64 6.04 2.37
N GLY A 188 39.40 4.75 2.23
CA GLY A 188 38.18 4.07 2.69
C GLY A 188 38.46 2.60 3.00
N LEU A 189 37.50 1.88 3.59
CA LEU A 189 37.60 0.44 3.84
C LEU A 189 37.05 -0.34 2.64
N ALA A 190 35.91 0.12 2.10
CA ALA A 190 35.37 -0.23 0.79
C ALA A 190 35.22 1.01 -0.11
N ARG A 191 35.41 0.84 -1.43
CA ARG A 191 35.01 1.78 -2.49
C ARG A 191 34.21 1.03 -3.57
N ILE A 192 33.13 1.66 -4.02
CA ILE A 192 32.45 1.41 -5.29
C ILE A 192 32.60 2.70 -6.11
N ALA A 193 32.80 2.61 -7.43
CA ALA A 193 32.69 3.74 -8.34
C ALA A 193 32.58 3.27 -9.79
N ASP A 194 31.64 3.87 -10.50
CA ASP A 194 31.10 3.28 -11.72
C ASP A 194 31.81 3.93 -12.93
N GLU A 195 32.02 5.25 -12.90
CA GLU A 195 32.79 6.04 -13.87
C GLU A 195 34.33 6.16 -13.59
N PRO A 196 35.15 6.37 -14.64
CA PRO A 196 36.61 6.52 -14.53
C PRO A 196 37.05 7.74 -13.72
N SER A 197 38.18 7.60 -12.99
CA SER A 197 38.64 8.62 -12.03
C SER A 197 40.17 8.77 -11.95
N VAL A 198 40.65 9.93 -11.51
CA VAL A 198 42.09 10.30 -11.53
C VAL A 198 42.64 10.59 -10.13
N GLY A 199 43.60 9.79 -9.63
CA GLY A 199 44.21 10.10 -8.33
C GLY A 199 45.01 9.00 -7.61
N ARG A 200 44.94 9.03 -6.27
CA ARG A 200 45.47 7.95 -5.41
C ARG A 200 44.40 7.42 -4.45
N ALA A 201 44.17 6.11 -4.51
CA ALA A 201 43.28 5.34 -3.64
C ALA A 201 44.10 4.46 -2.67
N LEU A 202 43.46 4.06 -1.57
CA LEU A 202 44.02 3.21 -0.49
C LEU A 202 42.82 2.65 0.30
N GLY A 203 42.63 1.34 0.27
CA GLY A 203 41.52 0.66 0.95
C GLY A 203 41.70 -0.84 1.05
N LEU A 204 40.70 -1.56 1.59
CA LEU A 204 40.78 -3.01 1.82
C LEU A 204 40.13 -3.80 0.67
N ALA A 205 38.93 -3.37 0.26
CA ALA A 205 38.24 -3.80 -0.95
C ALA A 205 37.98 -2.61 -1.88
N GLN A 206 38.09 -2.83 -3.20
CA GLN A 206 37.72 -1.87 -4.22
C GLN A 206 37.00 -2.60 -5.37
N ILE A 207 35.87 -2.05 -5.78
CA ILE A 207 35.12 -2.39 -7.00
C ILE A 207 35.14 -1.12 -7.88
N ALA A 208 35.36 -1.30 -9.18
CA ALA A 208 35.14 -0.26 -10.18
C ALA A 208 34.93 -0.91 -11.56
N ASP A 209 34.03 -0.34 -12.34
CA ASP A 209 33.53 -0.99 -13.55
C ASP A 209 34.30 -0.49 -14.80
N GLU A 210 34.78 0.77 -14.78
CA GLU A 210 35.57 1.38 -15.86
C GLU A 210 37.07 1.70 -15.52
N PRO A 211 37.96 1.75 -16.54
CA PRO A 211 39.40 1.91 -16.35
C PRO A 211 39.83 3.32 -15.90
N SER A 212 40.45 3.41 -14.73
CA SER A 212 40.84 4.67 -14.06
C SER A 212 42.35 4.97 -14.11
N VAL A 213 42.80 6.22 -13.86
CA VAL A 213 44.22 6.61 -13.94
C VAL A 213 44.79 6.98 -12.57
N GLY A 214 45.68 6.15 -12.01
CA GLY A 214 46.21 6.45 -10.68
C GLY A 214 47.19 5.43 -10.06
N ARG A 215 47.28 5.45 -8.73
CA ARG A 215 47.84 4.34 -7.94
C ARG A 215 46.84 3.91 -6.87
N ALA A 216 46.58 2.61 -6.80
CA ALA A 216 45.83 1.95 -5.73
C ALA A 216 46.71 0.94 -4.99
N ARG A 217 46.31 0.59 -3.76
CA ARG A 217 46.81 -0.55 -2.98
C ARG A 217 45.68 -1.05 -2.07
N GLY A 218 45.45 -2.36 -2.08
CA GLY A 218 44.42 -3.04 -1.29
C GLY A 218 44.63 -4.55 -1.26
N LEU A 219 43.72 -5.29 -0.62
CA LEU A 219 43.85 -6.73 -0.35
C LEU A 219 42.91 -7.57 -1.24
N ALA A 220 41.78 -7.01 -1.65
CA ALA A 220 40.94 -7.49 -2.74
C ALA A 220 40.62 -6.33 -3.69
N VAL A 221 40.69 -6.59 -4.99
CA VAL A 221 40.35 -5.64 -6.06
C VAL A 221 39.57 -6.41 -7.12
N ALA A 222 38.36 -5.97 -7.42
CA ALA A 222 37.53 -6.46 -8.52
C ALA A 222 37.43 -5.35 -9.59
N LEU A 223 37.62 -5.74 -10.84
CA LEU A 223 37.56 -4.90 -12.04
C LEU A 223 37.02 -5.79 -13.17
N GLU A 224 36.14 -5.26 -14.02
CA GLU A 224 35.67 -6.01 -15.20
C GLU A 224 36.60 -5.87 -16.41
N GLU A 225 37.37 -4.77 -16.51
CA GLU A 225 38.30 -4.48 -17.63
C GLU A 225 39.71 -3.97 -17.20
N PRO A 226 40.74 -4.06 -18.09
CA PRO A 226 42.16 -3.91 -17.70
C PRO A 226 42.64 -2.48 -17.42
N TRP A 227 43.62 -2.36 -16.51
CA TRP A 227 44.01 -1.10 -15.86
C TRP A 227 45.36 -0.54 -16.31
N VAL A 228 45.44 0.75 -16.69
CA VAL A 228 46.66 1.40 -17.22
C VAL A 228 47.50 2.08 -16.11
N ALA A 229 47.95 1.32 -15.11
CA ALA A 229 49.00 1.76 -14.17
C ALA A 229 49.67 0.60 -13.40
N LEU A 230 50.93 0.79 -13.01
CA LEU A 230 51.75 -0.15 -12.22
C LEU A 230 51.04 -0.65 -10.93
N ALA A 231 50.61 -1.91 -10.96
CA ALA A 231 50.23 -2.69 -9.78
C ALA A 231 51.41 -3.57 -9.34
N GLU A 232 51.72 -3.58 -8.04
CA GLU A 232 52.79 -4.40 -7.44
C GLU A 232 52.15 -5.56 -6.65
N PRO A 233 52.15 -6.81 -7.16
CA PRO A 233 51.70 -7.96 -6.39
C PRO A 233 52.75 -8.34 -5.33
N VAL A 234 52.30 -8.71 -4.13
CA VAL A 234 53.18 -9.18 -3.05
C VAL A 234 53.43 -10.68 -3.22
N ALA A 235 54.54 -11.03 -3.88
CA ALA A 235 55.00 -12.42 -4.00
C ALA A 235 55.75 -12.86 -2.73
N GLY A 236 55.51 -14.11 -2.27
CA GLY A 236 56.06 -14.61 -1.01
C GLY A 236 55.87 -16.12 -0.80
N THR A 237 56.52 -16.93 -1.65
CA THR A 237 56.94 -18.35 -1.42
C THR A 237 56.21 -19.16 -0.33
N GLY A 238 55.41 -20.16 -0.74
CA GLY A 238 54.71 -21.06 0.20
C GLY A 238 55.27 -22.49 0.28
N ARG A 239 54.67 -23.28 1.18
CA ARG A 239 54.47 -24.74 1.08
C ARG A 239 53.12 -25.08 1.72
N GLY A 240 52.44 -26.10 1.21
CA GLY A 240 51.03 -26.36 1.52
C GLY A 240 50.78 -27.12 2.83
N LEU A 241 49.55 -26.97 3.34
CA LEU A 241 48.93 -27.83 4.35
C LEU A 241 47.45 -28.01 3.97
N ALA A 242 46.91 -29.21 4.20
CA ALA A 242 45.52 -29.51 3.96
C ALA A 242 44.81 -29.87 5.28
N SER A 243 43.65 -29.26 5.50
CA SER A 243 42.62 -29.61 6.50
C SER A 243 42.92 -29.47 8.00
N THR A 244 41.85 -29.13 8.73
CA THR A 244 41.61 -29.21 10.18
C THR A 244 42.23 -28.19 11.15
N ALA A 245 41.38 -27.81 12.11
CA ALA A 245 41.61 -27.21 13.43
C ALA A 245 42.30 -25.83 13.53
N LEU A 246 41.56 -24.87 14.10
CA LEU A 246 42.15 -23.88 15.01
C LEU A 246 41.10 -23.37 16.01
N ASP A 247 41.12 -23.96 17.20
CA ASP A 247 40.45 -23.45 18.39
C ASP A 247 41.52 -22.84 19.32
N ALA A 248 41.12 -21.94 20.22
CA ALA A 248 41.87 -21.51 21.41
C ALA A 248 43.29 -20.83 21.29
N LEU A 249 43.34 -19.56 21.74
CA LEU A 249 44.34 -18.95 22.67
C LEU A 249 45.71 -18.34 22.21
N LEU A 250 45.82 -17.02 22.50
CA LEU A 250 46.92 -16.28 23.17
C LEU A 250 48.17 -15.70 22.44
N PHE A 251 48.75 -14.68 23.10
CA PHE A 251 49.83 -13.75 22.68
C PHE A 251 51.26 -14.26 22.95
N PRO A 252 52.32 -13.61 22.40
CA PRO A 252 53.22 -12.85 23.30
C PRO A 252 53.98 -11.60 22.73
N TYR A 253 54.21 -10.60 23.60
CA TYR A 253 55.46 -9.77 23.81
C TYR A 253 56.07 -8.89 22.67
N VAL A 254 56.94 -7.87 22.91
CA VAL A 254 57.03 -6.78 23.93
C VAL A 254 58.21 -5.82 23.60
N ARG A 255 58.06 -4.51 23.87
CA ARG A 255 59.06 -3.55 24.42
C ARG A 255 58.48 -2.11 24.41
N GLY A 256 58.72 -1.23 25.39
CA GLY A 256 59.57 -1.35 26.59
C GLY A 256 59.12 -0.47 27.78
N SER A 257 59.90 -0.56 28.86
CA SER A 257 59.66 -0.06 30.23
C SER A 257 60.34 1.33 30.47
N PRO A 258 60.45 1.93 31.70
CA PRO A 258 60.04 1.44 33.04
C PRO A 258 59.38 2.45 34.02
N GLY A 259 58.91 1.92 35.15
CA GLY A 259 58.52 2.62 36.39
C GLY A 259 58.56 1.63 37.58
N LEU A 260 58.86 2.08 38.82
CA LEU A 260 59.26 1.20 39.95
C LEU A 260 58.20 1.01 41.07
N GLY A 261 58.36 -0.08 41.84
CA GLY A 261 57.66 -0.40 43.12
C GLY A 261 56.83 -1.70 43.05
N ARG A 262 57.22 -2.90 43.55
CA ARG A 262 57.66 -3.35 44.91
C ARG A 262 56.67 -2.93 46.01
N TYR A 263 55.90 -3.81 46.68
CA TYR A 263 56.39 -4.93 47.53
C TYR A 263 55.34 -6.08 47.76
N LYS A 264 55.45 -6.83 48.88
CA LYS A 264 54.79 -8.13 49.21
C LYS A 264 53.58 -8.02 50.20
N PRO A 265 52.75 -9.08 50.37
CA PRO A 265 51.57 -9.13 51.26
C PRO A 265 51.86 -9.69 52.67
N LEU A 266 50.92 -9.51 53.64
CA LEU A 266 50.72 -10.39 54.83
C LEU A 266 49.41 -10.11 55.64
N SER A 267 48.75 -11.21 56.05
CA SER A 267 47.94 -11.53 57.26
C SER A 267 47.28 -10.50 58.24
N VAL A 268 46.02 -10.82 58.60
CA VAL A 268 45.43 -11.02 59.97
C VAL A 268 45.12 -9.83 60.93
N ALA A 269 43.89 -9.87 61.49
CA ALA A 269 43.35 -9.41 62.81
C ALA A 269 41.85 -9.01 62.60
N GLN A 270 40.85 -9.63 63.25
CA GLN A 270 40.33 -9.37 64.62
C GLN A 270 39.89 -7.90 64.82
N GLY A 271 38.66 -7.57 65.26
CA GLY A 271 37.60 -8.37 65.89
C GLY A 271 36.17 -7.86 65.58
N MET A 272 35.11 -7.95 66.41
CA MET A 272 34.68 -8.73 67.61
C MET A 272 33.39 -8.00 68.14
N GLU A 273 32.36 -8.55 68.81
CA GLU A 273 31.91 -9.92 69.16
C GLU A 273 30.41 -9.91 69.60
N GLU A 274 29.72 -11.07 69.55
CA GLU A 274 28.58 -11.54 70.40
C GLU A 274 27.18 -10.82 70.39
N GLU A 275 26.04 -11.46 70.75
CA GLU A 275 25.78 -12.77 71.41
C GLU A 275 24.48 -13.51 70.88
N GLU A 276 24.09 -14.62 71.53
CA GLU A 276 23.05 -15.65 71.20
C GLU A 276 21.57 -15.15 71.17
N GLY A 277 20.52 -15.92 70.81
CA GLY A 277 20.28 -17.35 70.51
C GLY A 277 18.84 -17.54 69.93
N GLY A 278 18.13 -18.67 69.95
CA GLY A 278 18.43 -20.04 70.42
C GLY A 278 17.16 -20.89 70.74
N ARG A 279 16.79 -21.85 69.86
CA ARG A 279 15.97 -23.08 70.11
C ARG A 279 14.43 -23.06 70.37
N ILE A 280 13.74 -23.94 69.62
CA ILE A 280 12.73 -24.97 70.03
C ILE A 280 11.33 -24.55 70.60
N GLY A 281 10.26 -25.00 69.91
CA GLY A 281 9.32 -25.98 70.51
C GLY A 281 7.81 -25.68 70.62
N ARG A 282 7.00 -26.66 70.16
CA ARG A 282 5.58 -27.01 70.53
C ARG A 282 4.49 -25.91 70.38
N ALA A 283 3.32 -26.10 69.76
CA ALA A 283 2.34 -27.20 69.67
C ALA A 283 1.28 -27.23 70.80
N ARG A 284 0.01 -27.53 70.40
CA ARG A 284 -1.30 -27.36 71.10
C ARG A 284 -1.87 -25.93 71.03
N GLY A 285 -3.19 -25.74 70.96
CA GLY A 285 -4.27 -26.72 70.75
C GLY A 285 -5.61 -26.32 71.40
N LEU A 286 -6.64 -27.17 71.19
CA LEU A 286 -8.05 -27.03 71.62
C LEU A 286 -8.85 -25.94 70.88
N LEU A 287 -10.18 -26.01 70.69
CA LEU A 287 -11.20 -27.06 70.40
C LEU A 287 -12.52 -26.26 70.07
N HIS A 288 -13.65 -26.75 69.56
CA HIS A 288 -14.36 -28.02 69.79
C HIS A 288 -15.37 -28.32 68.65
N THR A 289 -15.55 -29.61 68.28
CA THR A 289 -16.75 -30.31 67.68
C THR A 289 -17.77 -29.57 66.78
N SER A 290 -18.32 -30.16 65.70
CA SER A 290 -18.14 -31.45 64.97
C SER A 290 -18.94 -31.36 63.63
N GLN A 291 -19.17 -32.35 62.76
CA GLN A 291 -18.99 -33.83 62.81
C GLN A 291 -18.77 -34.44 61.40
N GLU A 292 -19.41 -35.58 61.10
CA GLU A 292 -19.18 -36.55 60.01
C GLU A 292 -20.51 -37.29 59.68
N PRO A 293 -20.65 -38.21 58.68
CA PRO A 293 -19.63 -39.00 57.94
C PRO A 293 -19.82 -39.05 56.39
N VAL A 294 -19.10 -39.82 55.53
CA VAL A 294 -17.70 -40.33 55.41
C VAL A 294 -17.51 -40.88 53.95
N ALA A 295 -16.26 -40.93 53.46
CA ALA A 295 -15.76 -41.63 52.25
C ALA A 295 -16.07 -41.04 50.84
N GLY A 296 -15.20 -41.21 49.82
CA GLY A 296 -13.79 -41.65 49.87
C GLY A 296 -13.20 -42.17 48.53
N LYS A 297 -11.94 -41.81 48.23
CA LYS A 297 -11.11 -42.14 47.03
C LYS A 297 -11.56 -41.43 45.73
N GLY A 298 -10.68 -41.10 44.76
CA GLY A 298 -9.20 -40.98 44.79
C GLY A 298 -8.49 -41.42 43.50
N ARG A 299 -7.68 -40.52 42.88
CA ARG A 299 -6.80 -40.73 41.68
C ARG A 299 -7.55 -41.05 40.36
N SER A 300 -6.92 -41.14 39.18
CA SER A 300 -5.89 -40.30 38.49
C SER A 300 -5.60 -40.85 37.08
N THR A 301 -5.18 -40.00 36.12
CA THR A 301 -4.37 -40.33 34.90
C THR A 301 -4.84 -41.35 33.82
N ALA A 302 -4.86 -40.83 32.57
CA ALA A 302 -4.22 -41.38 31.33
C ALA A 302 -4.88 -42.44 30.40
N LEU A 303 -5.17 -41.98 29.17
CA LEU A 303 -4.71 -42.47 27.83
C LEU A 303 -5.20 -43.77 27.14
N PHE A 304 -5.48 -43.56 25.83
CA PHE A 304 -5.20 -44.39 24.62
C PHE A 304 -6.15 -45.52 24.09
N LEU A 305 -6.49 -45.35 22.80
CA LEU A 305 -6.69 -46.38 21.73
C LEU A 305 -7.93 -47.32 21.84
N LYS A 306 -8.41 -48.01 20.78
CA LYS A 306 -7.94 -48.18 19.37
C LYS A 306 -9.10 -48.28 18.35
N GLU A 307 -8.80 -48.58 17.08
CA GLU A 307 -9.72 -48.62 15.93
C GLU A 307 -10.68 -49.82 15.90
N SER A 308 -11.77 -49.73 15.11
CA SER A 308 -12.30 -50.87 14.31
C SER A 308 -13.23 -50.43 13.17
N GLU A 309 -13.04 -51.02 12.00
CA GLU A 309 -13.85 -51.00 10.75
C GLU A 309 -13.59 -52.36 10.04
N PRO A 310 -14.29 -52.75 8.95
CA PRO A 310 -15.73 -52.66 8.64
C PRO A 310 -16.32 -54.01 8.15
N LEU A 311 -17.64 -54.13 7.91
CA LEU A 311 -18.36 -55.14 7.08
C LEU A 311 -19.89 -54.91 7.24
N GLY A 312 -20.79 -55.07 6.25
CA GLY A 312 -20.66 -55.24 4.78
C GLY A 312 -21.91 -55.90 4.15
N LYS A 313 -22.28 -55.54 2.90
CA LYS A 313 -23.38 -56.11 2.04
C LYS A 313 -24.84 -55.76 2.47
N SER A 314 -25.91 -55.79 1.66
CA SER A 314 -26.18 -55.66 0.18
C SER A 314 -27.74 -55.70 -0.06
N GLU A 315 -28.43 -55.84 -1.23
CA GLU A 315 -28.16 -55.96 -2.69
C GLU A 315 -29.50 -55.64 -3.48
N HIS A 316 -29.47 -54.92 -4.63
CA HIS A 316 -30.58 -54.74 -5.65
C HIS A 316 -31.95 -54.10 -5.18
N VAL A 317 -32.95 -53.72 -6.03
CA VAL A 317 -33.27 -53.94 -7.47
C VAL A 317 -33.91 -52.67 -8.12
N ASP A 318 -33.83 -52.57 -9.44
CA ASP A 318 -34.43 -51.58 -10.37
C ASP A 318 -35.89 -51.97 -10.81
N THR A 319 -36.75 -51.26 -11.58
CA THR A 319 -36.74 -49.97 -12.34
C THR A 319 -38.20 -49.53 -12.69
N SER A 320 -38.40 -48.30 -13.23
CA SER A 320 -39.58 -47.84 -14.03
C SER A 320 -40.92 -47.59 -13.28
N GLU A 321 -41.95 -46.83 -13.75
CA GLU A 321 -42.15 -46.02 -14.98
C GLU A 321 -43.29 -44.94 -14.83
N VAL A 322 -43.43 -44.05 -15.83
CA VAL A 322 -44.62 -43.24 -16.21
C VAL A 322 -45.06 -42.01 -15.34
N ILE A 323 -45.71 -41.04 -16.00
CA ILE A 323 -46.11 -39.69 -15.56
C ILE A 323 -47.63 -39.49 -15.78
N PRO A 324 -48.32 -38.67 -14.96
CA PRO A 324 -49.25 -37.68 -15.53
C PRO A 324 -48.99 -36.24 -15.02
N CYS A 325 -49.61 -35.24 -15.66
CA CYS A 325 -49.24 -33.82 -15.57
C CYS A 325 -50.42 -32.92 -15.14
N LEU A 326 -50.10 -31.65 -14.81
CA LEU A 326 -50.99 -30.50 -14.56
C LEU A 326 -51.77 -30.48 -13.23
N GLN A 327 -51.47 -29.51 -12.36
CA GLN A 327 -52.15 -28.20 -12.36
C GLN A 327 -51.34 -27.14 -11.59
N GLU A 328 -51.71 -25.86 -11.74
CA GLU A 328 -50.97 -24.70 -11.22
C GLU A 328 -51.63 -24.12 -9.95
N GLU A 329 -50.83 -23.78 -8.93
CA GLU A 329 -51.19 -22.79 -7.89
C GLU A 329 -49.99 -21.87 -7.60
N GLU A 330 -50.21 -20.54 -7.49
CA GLU A 330 -49.18 -19.58 -7.08
C GLU A 330 -48.92 -19.67 -5.55
N PRO A 331 -47.68 -19.93 -5.09
CA PRO A 331 -47.31 -19.64 -3.70
C PRO A 331 -47.12 -18.11 -3.49
N PRO A 332 -47.48 -17.57 -2.32
CA PRO A 332 -47.67 -16.13 -2.13
C PRO A 332 -46.37 -15.30 -2.15
N LYS A 333 -46.51 -14.05 -2.62
CA LYS A 333 -45.44 -13.04 -2.73
C LYS A 333 -44.88 -12.62 -1.36
N VAL A 334 -43.83 -13.29 -0.90
CA VAL A 334 -43.03 -12.87 0.27
C VAL A 334 -42.30 -11.56 -0.07
N GLN A 335 -42.58 -10.48 0.67
CA GLN A 335 -41.90 -9.20 0.48
C GLN A 335 -40.43 -9.27 0.92
N ALA A 336 -39.55 -8.71 0.09
CA ALA A 336 -38.11 -8.78 0.30
C ALA A 336 -37.62 -7.80 1.39
N ASP A 337 -36.82 -8.29 2.32
CA ASP A 337 -36.19 -7.49 3.37
C ASP A 337 -34.74 -7.10 2.99
N ASP A 338 -34.45 -5.80 2.99
CA ASP A 338 -33.29 -5.17 2.33
C ASP A 338 -32.05 -5.03 3.26
N PRO A 339 -30.87 -5.62 2.93
CA PRO A 339 -29.67 -5.53 3.76
C PRO A 339 -28.37 -5.11 3.03
N GLY A 340 -27.89 -3.90 3.31
CA GLY A 340 -26.45 -3.58 3.35
C GLY A 340 -25.73 -3.33 2.01
N PRO A 341 -25.36 -2.07 1.68
CA PRO A 341 -24.73 -1.71 0.39
C PRO A 341 -23.35 -2.33 0.07
N GLY A 342 -22.71 -3.02 1.02
CA GLY A 342 -21.28 -3.32 0.99
C GLY A 342 -20.81 -4.25 -0.14
N SER A 343 -21.65 -5.19 -0.59
CA SER A 343 -21.34 -6.03 -1.76
C SER A 343 -21.75 -5.33 -3.07
N PHE A 344 -22.91 -4.67 -3.06
CA PHE A 344 -23.56 -4.07 -4.21
C PHE A 344 -22.75 -2.90 -4.80
N LEU A 345 -22.17 -2.06 -3.95
CA LEU A 345 -21.32 -0.95 -4.39
C LEU A 345 -20.02 -1.42 -5.06
N LEU A 346 -19.48 -2.60 -4.73
CA LEU A 346 -18.19 -3.05 -5.27
C LEU A 346 -18.32 -3.69 -6.65
N SER A 347 -19.41 -4.42 -6.93
CA SER A 347 -19.74 -4.83 -8.31
C SER A 347 -20.04 -3.60 -9.16
N MET A 348 -20.78 -2.63 -8.60
CA MET A 348 -21.10 -1.37 -9.27
C MET A 348 -19.85 -0.55 -9.63
N PHE A 349 -18.98 -0.17 -8.67
CA PHE A 349 -17.79 0.64 -8.96
C PHE A 349 -16.85 -0.01 -9.98
N ARG A 350 -16.73 -1.35 -9.96
CA ARG A 350 -15.87 -2.09 -10.88
C ARG A 350 -16.50 -2.26 -12.27
N GLY A 351 -17.79 -2.58 -12.32
CA GLY A 351 -18.61 -2.57 -13.54
C GLY A 351 -18.81 -1.19 -14.16
N MET A 352 -18.24 -0.13 -13.56
CA MET A 352 -18.29 1.27 -14.02
C MET A 352 -16.96 1.84 -14.53
N GLY A 353 -15.85 1.07 -14.43
CA GLY A 353 -14.53 1.52 -14.87
C GLY A 353 -14.04 2.79 -14.15
N ILE A 354 -14.28 2.89 -12.83
CA ILE A 354 -13.78 3.97 -11.97
C ILE A 354 -12.53 3.47 -11.22
N GLU A 355 -11.35 3.91 -11.66
CA GLU A 355 -10.09 3.71 -10.93
C GLU A 355 -9.85 4.89 -9.98
N GLN A 356 -9.60 4.63 -8.69
CA GLN A 356 -8.77 5.51 -7.87
C GLN A 356 -7.30 5.17 -8.12
N GLY A 357 -6.44 6.18 -8.20
CA GLY A 357 -5.07 6.02 -8.71
C GLY A 357 -4.20 5.08 -7.87
N ARG A 358 -3.71 4.00 -8.49
CA ARG A 358 -2.59 3.22 -7.95
C ARG A 358 -1.26 3.88 -8.31
N PRO A 359 -0.23 3.82 -7.45
CA PRO A 359 1.16 4.06 -7.87
C PRO A 359 1.57 3.11 -9.01
N TRP A 360 2.42 3.58 -9.93
CA TRP A 360 2.84 2.81 -11.10
C TRP A 360 4.17 2.10 -10.84
N GLY A 361 4.11 0.80 -10.52
CA GLY A 361 5.26 -0.09 -10.64
C GLY A 361 5.35 -0.68 -12.05
N ARG A 362 6.55 -0.67 -12.65
CA ARG A 362 6.98 -1.62 -13.68
C ARG A 362 8.21 -2.33 -13.14
N GLY A 363 8.24 -3.66 -13.25
CA GLY A 363 9.46 -4.41 -12.95
C GLY A 363 10.53 -4.11 -13.99
N ALA A 364 11.72 -3.72 -13.54
CA ALA A 364 12.95 -3.89 -14.29
C ALA A 364 13.55 -5.27 -13.92
N ALA A 365 13.95 -6.05 -14.92
CA ALA A 365 14.63 -7.31 -14.70
C ALA A 365 16.14 -7.10 -14.90
N THR A 366 16.91 -7.17 -13.81
CA THR A 366 18.37 -7.23 -13.89
C THR A 366 18.80 -8.58 -14.48
N LEU A 367 19.74 -8.54 -15.43
CA LEU A 367 20.25 -9.72 -16.14
C LEU A 367 21.78 -9.67 -16.14
N GLY A 368 22.39 -10.29 -15.14
CA GLY A 368 23.84 -10.48 -15.10
C GLY A 368 24.31 -11.39 -16.24
N ARG A 369 25.48 -11.08 -16.81
CA ARG A 369 26.16 -11.94 -17.78
C ARG A 369 27.16 -12.86 -17.07
N GLY A 370 27.10 -14.16 -17.34
CA GLY A 370 28.22 -15.07 -17.10
C GLY A 370 29.06 -15.18 -18.38
N ALA A 371 30.38 -15.06 -18.25
CA ALA A 371 31.33 -15.29 -19.35
C ALA A 371 31.78 -16.76 -19.38
N VAL A 372 32.25 -17.22 -20.56
CA VAL A 372 32.79 -18.56 -20.79
C VAL A 372 34.19 -18.43 -21.41
N GLY A 373 35.12 -19.32 -21.04
CA GLY A 373 36.49 -19.40 -21.56
C GLY A 373 37.00 -20.85 -21.51
N GLU A 374 37.99 -21.19 -22.34
CA GLU A 374 38.14 -22.55 -22.88
C GLU A 374 39.30 -23.41 -22.29
N HIS A 375 39.05 -24.74 -22.30
CA HIS A 375 39.97 -25.89 -22.47
C HIS A 375 41.45 -25.87 -22.01
N LYS A 376 41.85 -26.95 -21.29
CA LYS A 376 42.77 -27.98 -21.85
C LYS A 376 42.88 -29.30 -21.04
N ASP A 377 42.88 -30.40 -21.78
CA ASP A 377 43.46 -31.77 -21.64
C ASP A 377 43.76 -32.44 -20.28
N VAL A 378 43.34 -33.72 -20.15
CA VAL A 378 44.17 -34.94 -19.87
C VAL A 378 43.28 -36.23 -19.97
N GLN A 379 43.87 -37.44 -20.01
CA GLN A 379 43.35 -38.63 -20.73
C GLN A 379 42.73 -39.79 -19.89
N SER A 380 41.78 -40.54 -20.49
CA SER A 380 41.45 -42.00 -20.30
C SER A 380 40.99 -42.50 -18.91
N VAL A 381 40.11 -43.50 -18.74
CA VAL A 381 40.05 -44.89 -19.27
C VAL A 381 38.59 -45.41 -19.40
N VAL A 382 38.35 -46.51 -20.13
CA VAL A 382 37.03 -47.13 -20.50
C VAL A 382 37.08 -48.64 -20.21
N PRO A 383 36.07 -49.30 -19.55
CA PRO A 383 35.00 -50.07 -20.25
C PRO A 383 33.68 -50.33 -19.42
N PRO A 384 32.68 -51.11 -19.89
CA PRO A 384 32.10 -51.24 -21.24
C PRO A 384 30.55 -51.14 -21.33
N VAL A 385 30.11 -50.95 -22.59
CA VAL A 385 28.78 -50.99 -23.22
C VAL A 385 27.74 -52.03 -22.73
N VAL A 386 26.47 -51.60 -22.62
CA VAL A 386 25.25 -52.33 -23.10
C VAL A 386 24.31 -51.30 -23.79
N SER A 387 23.43 -51.73 -24.71
CA SER A 387 22.86 -50.89 -25.78
C SER A 387 21.39 -50.43 -25.64
N ALA A 388 21.20 -49.11 -25.83
CA ALA A 388 20.15 -48.43 -26.61
C ALA A 388 18.67 -48.91 -26.62
N ALA A 389 17.78 -47.98 -26.20
CA ALA A 389 16.47 -47.72 -26.82
C ALA A 389 16.22 -46.19 -26.80
N SER A 390 15.34 -45.66 -27.65
CA SER A 390 15.25 -44.22 -27.95
C SER A 390 13.97 -43.54 -27.47
N GLU A 391 14.09 -42.42 -26.74
CA GLU A 391 13.06 -41.38 -26.62
C GLU A 391 13.68 -40.00 -26.88
N ALA A 392 12.89 -39.06 -27.40
CA ALA A 392 13.36 -37.73 -27.78
C ALA A 392 13.44 -36.79 -26.56
N GLY A 393 14.61 -36.18 -26.33
CA GLY A 393 14.88 -35.43 -25.10
C GLY A 393 14.26 -34.02 -25.05
N ASP A 394 13.65 -33.70 -23.91
CA ASP A 394 13.24 -32.34 -23.56
C ASP A 394 14.45 -31.38 -23.48
N ALA A 395 14.36 -30.25 -24.18
CA ALA A 395 15.38 -29.21 -24.16
C ALA A 395 15.20 -28.28 -22.94
N HIS A 396 15.78 -28.65 -21.80
CA HIS A 396 15.77 -27.82 -20.58
C HIS A 396 16.28 -26.39 -20.83
N TYR A 397 15.42 -25.40 -20.59
CA TYR A 397 15.79 -24.00 -20.40
C TYR A 397 15.42 -23.51 -18.99
N TYR A 398 16.12 -22.49 -18.52
CA TYR A 398 16.24 -22.09 -17.11
C TYR A 398 14.93 -21.92 -16.31
N ALA A 399 14.51 -22.99 -15.64
CA ALA A 399 13.63 -22.98 -14.47
C ALA A 399 14.22 -23.93 -13.41
N GLY A 400 15.26 -23.47 -12.69
CA GLY A 400 16.07 -24.27 -11.77
C GLY A 400 15.41 -24.64 -10.43
N GLY A 401 14.11 -24.94 -10.43
CA GLY A 401 13.35 -25.29 -9.23
C GLY A 401 12.25 -26.30 -9.54
N LYS A 402 11.93 -27.17 -8.57
CA LYS A 402 10.75 -28.03 -8.65
C LYS A 402 9.49 -27.16 -8.65
N PRO A 403 8.43 -27.51 -9.41
CA PRO A 403 7.18 -26.75 -9.39
C PRO A 403 6.60 -26.69 -7.98
N LEU A 404 6.12 -25.51 -7.57
CA LEU A 404 5.62 -25.26 -6.22
C LEU A 404 4.38 -26.12 -5.92
N GLN A 405 4.44 -26.92 -4.85
CA GLN A 405 3.29 -27.70 -4.40
C GLN A 405 2.25 -26.78 -3.74
N LYS A 406 1.37 -26.19 -4.57
CA LYS A 406 0.29 -25.28 -4.13
C LYS A 406 -1.13 -25.87 -4.23
N VAL A 407 -1.28 -27.03 -4.87
CA VAL A 407 -2.58 -27.71 -4.97
C VAL A 407 -2.90 -28.43 -3.65
N GLY A 408 -4.05 -28.10 -3.06
CA GLY A 408 -4.64 -28.77 -1.91
C GLY A 408 -5.49 -29.99 -2.30
N THR A 409 -5.82 -30.81 -1.31
CA THR A 409 -6.49 -32.10 -1.43
C THR A 409 -7.84 -32.17 -0.71
N MET A 410 -8.13 -31.24 0.21
CA MET A 410 -9.31 -31.27 1.07
C MET A 410 -10.57 -30.74 0.38
N GLY A 411 -11.73 -31.29 0.75
CA GLY A 411 -13.03 -30.89 0.21
C GLY A 411 -13.47 -31.73 -0.98
N HIS A 412 -14.61 -31.36 -1.58
CA HIS A 412 -15.21 -32.11 -2.68
C HIS A 412 -14.90 -31.45 -4.03
N PRO A 413 -14.55 -32.21 -5.08
CA PRO A 413 -14.32 -31.65 -6.41
C PRO A 413 -15.61 -31.02 -6.96
N VAL A 414 -15.48 -29.88 -7.61
CA VAL A 414 -16.59 -29.14 -8.22
C VAL A 414 -16.20 -28.62 -9.60
N SER A 415 -17.03 -28.92 -10.59
CA SER A 415 -16.92 -28.39 -11.95
C SER A 415 -17.21 -26.89 -11.95
N ILE A 416 -16.22 -26.10 -12.33
CA ILE A 416 -16.27 -24.64 -12.36
C ILE A 416 -15.80 -24.10 -13.71
N ALA A 417 -16.22 -22.88 -14.03
CA ALA A 417 -15.67 -22.12 -15.14
C ALA A 417 -15.06 -20.82 -14.62
N SER A 418 -14.18 -20.22 -15.42
CA SER A 418 -13.61 -18.90 -15.15
C SER A 418 -13.59 -18.04 -16.41
N ASN A 419 -13.51 -16.72 -16.22
CA ASN A 419 -13.48 -15.71 -17.28
C ASN A 419 -12.13 -15.60 -18.01
N TYR A 420 -11.36 -16.68 -18.02
CA TYR A 420 -10.09 -16.84 -18.73
C TYR A 420 -10.36 -17.69 -19.97
N VAL A 421 -9.84 -17.27 -21.11
CA VAL A 421 -10.02 -17.94 -22.41
C VAL A 421 -8.68 -18.50 -22.86
N PRO A 422 -8.54 -19.82 -23.09
CA PRO A 422 -7.27 -20.41 -23.52
C PRO A 422 -6.74 -19.76 -24.81
N ILE A 423 -5.44 -19.48 -24.85
CA ILE A 423 -4.72 -19.10 -26.07
C ILE A 423 -3.75 -20.22 -26.42
N ARG A 424 -3.87 -20.76 -27.64
CA ARG A 424 -2.90 -21.68 -28.22
C ARG A 424 -1.90 -20.88 -29.06
N CYS A 425 -0.64 -21.28 -29.00
CA CYS A 425 0.43 -20.73 -29.83
C CYS A 425 0.83 -21.77 -30.87
N ARG A 426 0.70 -21.43 -32.15
CA ARG A 426 1.08 -22.26 -33.31
C ARG A 426 2.55 -22.12 -33.70
N ASN A 427 3.19 -21.02 -33.32
CA ASN A 427 4.63 -20.84 -33.51
C ASN A 427 5.38 -21.64 -32.44
N GLU A 428 6.51 -22.24 -32.78
CA GLU A 428 7.38 -22.92 -31.81
C GLU A 428 8.16 -21.93 -30.93
N ALA A 429 8.46 -20.74 -31.45
CA ALA A 429 9.22 -19.70 -30.77
C ALA A 429 8.86 -18.28 -31.22
N VAL A 430 9.31 -17.29 -30.44
CA VAL A 430 9.44 -15.89 -30.82
C VAL A 430 10.92 -15.51 -30.75
N PHE A 431 11.43 -14.86 -31.79
CA PHE A 431 12.84 -14.53 -31.91
C PHE A 431 13.08 -13.08 -31.49
N GLN A 432 13.98 -12.88 -30.51
CA GLN A 432 14.39 -11.58 -30.01
C GLN A 432 15.74 -11.19 -30.64
N TYR A 433 15.82 -9.95 -31.10
CA TYR A 433 17.03 -9.33 -31.68
C TYR A 433 17.28 -7.96 -31.05
N HIS A 434 18.54 -7.56 -30.99
CA HIS A 434 18.96 -6.19 -30.72
C HIS A 434 19.23 -5.47 -32.05
N VAL A 435 18.83 -4.20 -32.14
CA VAL A 435 18.93 -3.38 -33.36
C VAL A 435 19.78 -2.14 -33.08
N VAL A 436 20.91 -2.04 -33.76
CA VAL A 436 21.83 -0.90 -33.68
C VAL A 436 21.73 -0.08 -34.97
N PHE A 437 21.72 1.24 -34.84
CA PHE A 437 21.71 2.19 -35.95
C PHE A 437 23.05 2.92 -35.96
N THR A 438 23.73 2.97 -37.11
CA THR A 438 25.05 3.58 -37.26
C THR A 438 25.08 4.46 -38.51
N PRO A 439 25.23 5.80 -38.40
CA PRO A 439 25.25 6.61 -37.17
C PRO A 439 24.00 6.47 -36.29
N ASN A 440 24.11 6.81 -35.01
CA ASN A 440 22.98 6.75 -34.07
C ASN A 440 21.82 7.65 -34.55
N VAL A 441 20.60 7.12 -34.43
CA VAL A 441 19.34 7.80 -34.72
C VAL A 441 18.56 7.92 -33.42
N GLU A 442 18.71 9.01 -32.67
CA GLU A 442 18.02 9.23 -31.39
C GLU A 442 16.49 9.24 -31.51
N SER A 443 15.96 9.59 -32.67
CA SER A 443 14.52 9.68 -32.89
C SER A 443 13.91 8.29 -33.04
N VAL A 444 13.38 7.74 -31.95
CA VAL A 444 12.70 6.43 -31.93
C VAL A 444 11.66 6.30 -33.04
N SER A 445 10.85 7.33 -33.32
CA SER A 445 9.87 7.33 -34.43
C SER A 445 10.51 7.20 -35.82
N MET A 446 11.74 7.67 -35.98
CA MET A 446 12.53 7.54 -37.21
C MET A 446 13.14 6.14 -37.32
N ARG A 447 13.62 5.55 -36.21
CA ARG A 447 14.00 4.12 -36.14
C ARG A 447 12.83 3.22 -36.56
N PHE A 448 11.62 3.48 -36.06
CA PHE A 448 10.40 2.79 -36.50
C PHE A 448 10.12 2.97 -38.00
N GLY A 449 10.34 4.16 -38.56
CA GLY A 449 10.21 4.43 -39.99
C GLY A 449 11.17 3.60 -40.83
N MET A 450 12.47 3.67 -40.52
CA MET A 450 13.52 2.92 -41.20
C MET A 450 13.28 1.40 -41.13
N MET A 451 12.90 0.87 -39.97
CA MET A 451 12.55 -0.55 -39.82
C MET A 451 11.29 -0.96 -40.60
N LYS A 452 10.31 -0.06 -40.74
CA LYS A 452 9.10 -0.29 -41.55
C LYS A 452 9.42 -0.35 -43.04
N ASP A 453 10.41 0.41 -43.51
CA ASP A 453 10.82 0.40 -44.91
C ASP A 453 11.52 -0.94 -45.30
N HIS A 454 12.04 -1.70 -44.32
CA HIS A 454 12.66 -3.03 -44.51
C HIS A 454 11.74 -4.26 -44.29
N ARG A 455 10.41 -4.08 -44.42
CA ARG A 455 9.41 -5.17 -44.28
C ARG A 455 9.63 -6.40 -45.18
N SER A 456 10.33 -6.26 -46.29
CA SER A 456 10.73 -7.40 -47.14
C SER A 456 11.62 -8.40 -46.39
N THR A 457 12.46 -7.92 -45.47
CA THR A 457 13.39 -8.76 -44.69
C THR A 457 12.82 -9.14 -43.33
N THR A 458 12.31 -8.15 -42.57
CA THR A 458 11.72 -8.36 -41.23
C THR A 458 10.34 -9.03 -41.27
N GLY A 459 9.71 -9.08 -42.45
CA GLY A 459 8.32 -9.48 -42.64
C GLY A 459 7.34 -8.33 -42.40
N ASP A 460 6.07 -8.59 -42.71
CA ASP A 460 4.94 -7.66 -42.50
C ASP A 460 4.83 -7.16 -41.03
N ILE A 461 5.41 -7.89 -40.08
CA ILE A 461 4.97 -7.96 -38.68
C ILE A 461 6.15 -8.05 -37.73
N MET A 462 6.20 -7.08 -36.83
CA MET A 462 7.28 -6.88 -35.89
C MET A 462 6.71 -6.21 -34.65
N ALA A 463 7.22 -6.58 -33.48
CA ALA A 463 7.10 -5.78 -32.27
C ALA A 463 8.50 -5.19 -32.01
N PHE A 464 8.61 -3.88 -32.06
CA PHE A 464 9.85 -3.13 -31.88
C PHE A 464 9.58 -2.03 -30.86
N ASP A 465 10.57 -1.67 -30.05
CA ASP A 465 10.47 -0.59 -29.06
C ASP A 465 11.38 0.62 -29.36
N GLY A 466 12.34 0.45 -30.26
CA GLY A 466 13.40 1.41 -30.55
C GLY A 466 14.79 0.79 -30.54
N SER A 467 15.02 -0.29 -29.80
CA SER A 467 16.30 -1.02 -29.73
C SER A 467 16.15 -2.55 -29.75
N ILE A 468 15.03 -3.09 -29.25
CA ILE A 468 14.75 -4.53 -29.24
C ILE A 468 13.63 -4.83 -30.25
N LEU A 469 13.86 -5.86 -31.07
CA LEU A 469 12.96 -6.36 -32.09
C LEU A 469 12.53 -7.79 -31.74
N TYR A 470 11.23 -8.07 -31.80
CA TYR A 470 10.64 -9.40 -31.69
C TYR A 470 9.95 -9.75 -33.01
N LEU A 471 10.23 -10.94 -33.54
CA LEU A 471 9.63 -11.48 -34.77
C LEU A 471 9.07 -12.89 -34.55
N PRO A 472 7.96 -13.26 -35.23
CA PRO A 472 7.50 -14.65 -35.29
C PRO A 472 8.36 -15.52 -36.23
N LYS A 473 9.15 -14.90 -37.12
CA LYS A 473 10.05 -15.57 -38.07
C LYS A 473 11.50 -15.48 -37.59
N ARG A 474 12.28 -16.55 -37.79
CA ARG A 474 13.73 -16.54 -37.64
C ARG A 474 14.41 -15.81 -38.82
N LEU A 475 15.34 -14.93 -38.50
CA LEU A 475 16.31 -14.34 -39.42
C LEU A 475 17.68 -14.99 -39.22
N GLU A 476 18.64 -14.62 -40.05
CA GLU A 476 20.06 -14.91 -39.80
C GLU A 476 20.53 -14.27 -38.48
N GLU A 477 21.62 -14.81 -37.91
CA GLU A 477 22.09 -14.44 -36.58
C GLU A 477 22.55 -12.98 -36.50
N VAL A 478 23.08 -12.45 -37.60
CA VAL A 478 23.31 -11.02 -37.82
C VAL A 478 22.83 -10.65 -39.23
N VAL A 479 21.93 -9.67 -39.33
CA VAL A 479 21.46 -9.10 -40.59
C VAL A 479 21.87 -7.62 -40.63
N HIS A 480 22.48 -7.21 -41.74
CA HIS A 480 22.80 -5.81 -42.03
C HIS A 480 21.83 -5.25 -43.08
N LEU A 481 21.26 -4.08 -42.79
CA LEU A 481 20.34 -3.35 -43.67
C LEU A 481 20.83 -1.90 -43.82
N LYS A 482 20.43 -1.23 -44.90
CA LYS A 482 20.81 0.15 -45.21
C LYS A 482 19.56 1.01 -45.43
N ALA A 483 19.38 2.04 -44.61
CA ALA A 483 18.25 2.96 -44.68
C ALA A 483 18.71 4.41 -44.85
N GLU A 484 17.94 5.21 -45.60
CA GLU A 484 18.22 6.64 -45.78
C GLU A 484 17.50 7.49 -44.72
N ARG A 485 18.24 8.40 -44.08
CA ARG A 485 17.70 9.30 -43.06
C ARG A 485 17.03 10.53 -43.68
N LYS A 486 15.70 10.47 -43.81
CA LYS A 486 14.79 11.45 -44.46
C LYS A 486 14.82 12.91 -43.94
N THR A 487 15.76 13.27 -43.06
CA THR A 487 16.02 14.66 -42.60
C THR A 487 17.28 15.28 -43.23
N ASP A 488 18.23 14.46 -43.66
CA ASP A 488 19.57 14.88 -44.11
C ASP A 488 20.14 13.95 -45.19
N ASN A 489 19.32 13.04 -45.73
CA ASN A 489 19.61 12.05 -46.76
C ASN A 489 20.86 11.20 -46.48
N ARG A 490 21.20 11.04 -45.20
CA ARG A 490 22.38 10.30 -44.76
C ARG A 490 22.07 8.82 -44.67
N GLU A 491 22.95 8.00 -45.25
CA GLU A 491 22.86 6.54 -45.11
C GLU A 491 23.11 6.11 -43.66
N ILE A 492 22.26 5.21 -43.17
CA ILE A 492 22.32 4.58 -41.85
C ILE A 492 22.42 3.06 -42.05
N ASP A 493 23.53 2.46 -41.60
CA ASP A 493 23.63 1.02 -41.45
C ASP A 493 22.84 0.58 -40.21
N ILE A 494 21.99 -0.42 -40.38
CA ILE A 494 21.15 -1.02 -39.34
C ILE A 494 21.60 -2.45 -39.14
N LYS A 495 22.20 -2.74 -37.98
CA LYS A 495 22.61 -4.09 -37.57
C LYS A 495 21.53 -4.70 -36.69
N ILE A 496 20.86 -5.73 -37.19
CA ILE A 496 19.95 -6.59 -36.41
C ILE A 496 20.75 -7.82 -35.99
N GLN A 497 20.87 -8.09 -34.69
CA GLN A 497 21.61 -9.24 -34.14
C GLN A 497 20.72 -10.04 -33.20
N MET A 498 20.62 -11.36 -33.40
CA MET A 498 19.81 -12.23 -32.55
C MET A 498 20.37 -12.26 -31.12
N THR A 499 19.48 -12.23 -30.12
CA THR A 499 19.87 -12.24 -28.70
C THR A 499 19.22 -13.36 -27.90
N LYS A 500 17.95 -13.71 -28.17
CA LYS A 500 17.27 -14.84 -27.52
C LYS A 500 16.28 -15.51 -28.46
N ILE A 501 16.16 -16.83 -28.33
CA ILE A 501 14.98 -17.58 -28.77
C ILE A 501 14.08 -17.69 -27.53
N LEU A 502 12.83 -17.23 -27.63
CA LEU A 502 11.88 -17.20 -26.52
C LEU A 502 10.74 -18.20 -26.80
N PRO A 503 10.26 -18.96 -25.80
CA PRO A 503 9.05 -19.73 -25.96
C PRO A 503 7.84 -18.78 -26.15
N PRO A 504 6.81 -19.15 -26.93
CA PRO A 504 5.68 -18.28 -27.23
C PRO A 504 4.84 -17.87 -26.02
N HIS A 505 4.93 -18.61 -24.91
CA HIS A 505 4.24 -18.29 -23.65
C HIS A 505 5.08 -17.40 -22.71
N SER A 506 6.27 -16.96 -23.12
CA SER A 506 7.16 -16.15 -22.27
C SER A 506 6.52 -14.82 -21.85
N ASP A 507 6.72 -14.46 -20.58
CA ASP A 507 6.30 -13.17 -20.00
C ASP A 507 6.87 -11.94 -20.73
N LEU A 508 8.00 -12.10 -21.43
CA LEU A 508 8.57 -11.06 -22.29
C LEU A 508 7.71 -10.75 -23.53
N CYS A 509 6.86 -11.69 -23.97
CA CYS A 509 5.98 -11.53 -25.13
C CYS A 509 4.61 -10.90 -24.77
N ILE A 510 4.14 -11.10 -23.53
CA ILE A 510 2.87 -10.58 -23.01
C ILE A 510 2.66 -9.07 -23.27
N PRO A 511 3.65 -8.17 -23.09
CA PRO A 511 3.45 -6.74 -23.31
C PRO A 511 3.05 -6.39 -24.74
N PHE A 512 3.59 -7.09 -25.75
CA PHE A 512 3.26 -6.84 -27.16
C PHE A 512 2.05 -7.66 -27.63
N TYR A 513 1.79 -8.85 -27.09
CA TYR A 513 0.51 -9.54 -27.31
C TYR A 513 -0.68 -8.69 -26.81
N ASN A 514 -0.53 -7.99 -25.69
CA ASN A 514 -1.49 -6.99 -25.23
C ASN A 514 -1.55 -5.73 -26.13
N VAL A 515 -0.65 -5.53 -27.09
CA VAL A 515 -0.79 -4.51 -28.17
C VAL A 515 -1.53 -5.10 -29.38
N VAL A 516 -1.25 -6.35 -29.76
CA VAL A 516 -2.00 -7.09 -30.80
C VAL A 516 -3.50 -7.14 -30.44
N LEU A 517 -3.81 -7.52 -29.20
CA LEU A 517 -5.18 -7.53 -28.68
C LEU A 517 -5.86 -6.15 -28.77
N ARG A 518 -5.14 -5.06 -28.49
CA ARG A 518 -5.66 -3.68 -28.64
C ARG A 518 -5.99 -3.32 -30.09
N ARG A 519 -5.29 -3.90 -31.08
CA ARG A 519 -5.64 -3.77 -32.51
C ARG A 519 -6.90 -4.57 -32.84
N VAL A 520 -7.00 -5.82 -32.36
CA VAL A 520 -8.19 -6.67 -32.50
C VAL A 520 -9.45 -5.98 -31.96
N MET A 521 -9.39 -5.43 -30.74
CA MET A 521 -10.53 -4.72 -30.16
C MET A 521 -10.94 -3.49 -30.99
N LYS A 522 -9.97 -2.76 -31.58
CA LYS A 522 -10.26 -1.65 -32.51
C LYS A 522 -10.91 -2.13 -33.81
N ILE A 523 -10.49 -3.28 -34.37
CA ILE A 523 -11.09 -3.88 -35.58
C ILE A 523 -12.57 -4.21 -35.34
N LEU A 524 -12.93 -4.66 -34.13
CA LEU A 524 -14.33 -4.90 -33.73
C LEU A 524 -15.14 -3.60 -33.51
N GLY A 525 -14.53 -2.43 -33.62
CA GLY A 525 -15.15 -1.12 -33.39
C GLY A 525 -15.20 -0.68 -31.92
N LEU A 526 -14.43 -1.31 -31.03
CA LEU A 526 -14.39 -0.95 -29.61
C LEU A 526 -13.37 0.17 -29.34
N ASN A 527 -13.80 1.20 -28.60
CA ASN A 527 -12.98 2.33 -28.20
C ASN A 527 -12.23 2.05 -26.89
N LEU A 528 -10.90 2.17 -26.92
CA LEU A 528 -10.04 2.09 -25.73
C LEU A 528 -10.20 3.35 -24.86
N ILE A 529 -10.72 3.20 -23.64
CA ILE A 529 -10.79 4.26 -22.62
C ILE A 529 -10.02 3.79 -21.38
N GLY A 530 -8.87 4.42 -21.13
CA GLY A 530 -7.94 4.01 -20.08
C GLY A 530 -7.25 2.68 -20.42
N ARG A 531 -7.73 1.59 -19.80
CA ARG A 531 -7.22 0.21 -20.01
C ARG A 531 -8.26 -0.75 -20.61
N ASN A 532 -9.52 -0.33 -20.73
CA ASN A 532 -10.66 -1.17 -21.11
C ASN A 532 -11.23 -0.70 -22.46
N HIS A 533 -11.91 -1.59 -23.16
CA HIS A 533 -12.48 -1.36 -24.50
C HIS A 533 -14.00 -1.32 -24.42
N TYR A 534 -14.65 -0.28 -24.93
CA TYR A 534 -16.10 -0.06 -24.81
C TYR A 534 -16.74 0.15 -26.19
N ASP A 535 -18.01 -0.23 -26.36
CA ASP A 535 -18.76 0.00 -27.58
C ASP A 535 -19.71 1.22 -27.42
N PRO A 536 -19.45 2.35 -28.12
CA PRO A 536 -20.35 3.50 -28.10
C PRO A 536 -21.67 3.25 -28.84
N ARG A 537 -21.71 2.29 -29.78
CA ARG A 537 -22.89 1.99 -30.60
C ARG A 537 -23.97 1.27 -29.79
N SER A 538 -23.56 0.56 -28.74
CA SER A 538 -24.43 -0.16 -27.80
C SER A 538 -24.68 0.63 -26.50
N ALA A 539 -24.50 1.96 -26.52
CA ALA A 539 -24.65 2.81 -25.34
C ALA A 539 -26.11 2.90 -24.87
N VAL A 540 -26.37 2.50 -23.62
CA VAL A 540 -27.68 2.66 -22.99
C VAL A 540 -27.82 4.07 -22.43
N VAL A 541 -28.83 4.83 -22.88
CA VAL A 541 -29.06 6.21 -22.46
C VAL A 541 -30.08 6.27 -21.31
N LEU A 542 -29.62 6.65 -20.12
CA LEU A 542 -30.47 6.86 -18.94
C LEU A 542 -30.93 8.32 -18.90
N SER A 543 -31.84 8.67 -19.80
CA SER A 543 -32.31 10.05 -20.04
C SER A 543 -32.74 10.79 -18.78
N LYS A 544 -33.51 10.14 -17.89
CA LYS A 544 -33.97 10.66 -16.59
C LYS A 544 -32.84 11.19 -15.70
N HIS A 545 -31.65 10.61 -15.82
CA HIS A 545 -30.47 10.90 -14.99
C HIS A 545 -29.34 11.57 -15.79
N ARG A 546 -29.60 11.94 -17.06
CA ARG A 546 -28.63 12.44 -18.05
C ARG A 546 -27.35 11.60 -18.21
N LEU A 547 -27.40 10.29 -17.94
CA LEU A 547 -26.24 9.40 -18.10
C LEU A 547 -26.28 8.59 -19.40
N GLN A 548 -25.12 8.09 -19.80
CA GLN A 548 -24.96 6.96 -20.71
C GLN A 548 -24.13 5.86 -20.04
N VAL A 549 -24.49 4.61 -20.31
CA VAL A 549 -23.77 3.40 -19.90
C VAL A 549 -23.26 2.71 -21.16
N TRP A 550 -21.96 2.81 -21.44
CA TRP A 550 -21.32 2.15 -22.58
C TRP A 550 -20.86 0.75 -22.15
N PRO A 551 -21.38 -0.36 -22.71
CA PRO A 551 -20.90 -1.71 -22.40
C PRO A 551 -19.49 -1.93 -22.97
N GLY A 552 -18.78 -2.93 -22.45
CA GLY A 552 -17.39 -3.16 -22.80
C GLY A 552 -16.68 -4.23 -22.00
N TYR A 553 -15.38 -4.35 -22.23
CA TYR A 553 -14.52 -5.42 -21.77
C TYR A 553 -13.19 -4.88 -21.23
N SER A 554 -12.85 -5.26 -20.00
CA SER A 554 -11.49 -5.23 -19.47
C SER A 554 -10.78 -6.48 -19.96
N THR A 555 -9.72 -6.35 -20.74
CA THR A 555 -9.05 -7.49 -21.39
C THR A 555 -7.55 -7.45 -21.17
N ALA A 556 -6.97 -8.58 -20.79
CA ALA A 556 -5.53 -8.73 -20.57
C ALA A 556 -5.07 -10.15 -20.89
N ILE A 557 -4.04 -10.28 -21.72
CA ILE A 557 -3.31 -11.55 -21.89
C ILE A 557 -2.39 -11.74 -20.68
N LYS A 558 -2.39 -12.95 -20.13
CA LYS A 558 -1.61 -13.39 -18.98
C LYS A 558 -0.99 -14.77 -19.25
N HIS A 559 0.13 -15.03 -18.59
CA HIS A 559 0.69 -16.37 -18.38
C HIS A 559 0.31 -16.82 -16.96
N THR A 560 -0.10 -18.07 -16.82
CA THR A 560 -0.51 -18.73 -15.56
C THR A 560 -0.08 -20.21 -15.62
N ASP A 561 -0.28 -21.00 -14.56
CA ASP A 561 0.21 -22.39 -14.53
C ASP A 561 -0.30 -23.28 -15.69
N GLY A 562 -1.47 -22.95 -16.25
CA GLY A 562 -2.05 -23.62 -17.43
C GLY A 562 -1.57 -23.10 -18.79
N GLY A 563 -0.57 -22.22 -18.82
CA GLY A 563 -0.06 -21.58 -20.04
C GLY A 563 -0.62 -20.18 -20.28
N LEU A 564 -0.90 -19.84 -21.55
CA LEU A 564 -1.29 -18.49 -21.97
C LEU A 564 -2.82 -18.34 -22.04
N TYR A 565 -3.36 -17.32 -21.39
CA TYR A 565 -4.80 -17.04 -21.35
C TYR A 565 -5.12 -15.58 -21.64
N LEU A 566 -6.24 -15.35 -22.31
CA LEU A 566 -6.91 -14.05 -22.36
C LEU A 566 -7.90 -13.96 -21.18
N ALA A 567 -7.59 -13.17 -20.17
CA ALA A 567 -8.57 -12.80 -19.15
C ALA A 567 -9.51 -11.73 -19.74
N VAL A 568 -10.82 -12.01 -19.75
CA VAL A 568 -11.88 -11.09 -20.20
C VAL A 568 -12.82 -10.82 -19.04
N ASP A 569 -13.11 -9.57 -18.72
CA ASP A 569 -14.19 -9.26 -17.79
C ASP A 569 -15.04 -8.09 -18.28
N ILE A 570 -16.32 -8.09 -17.93
CA ILE A 570 -17.26 -7.06 -18.40
C ILE A 570 -17.06 -5.79 -17.59
N SER A 571 -16.95 -4.68 -18.31
CA SER A 571 -16.82 -3.35 -17.75
C SER A 571 -17.72 -2.42 -18.54
N HIS A 572 -18.64 -1.74 -17.86
CA HIS A 572 -19.35 -0.61 -18.45
C HIS A 572 -18.57 0.68 -18.14
N LYS A 573 -18.73 1.71 -18.97
CA LYS A 573 -18.29 3.08 -18.65
C LYS A 573 -19.51 3.95 -18.49
N VAL A 574 -19.63 4.59 -17.33
CA VAL A 574 -20.70 5.57 -17.09
C VAL A 574 -20.16 6.96 -17.37
N LEU A 575 -20.78 7.59 -18.36
CA LEU A 575 -20.48 8.93 -18.84
C LEU A 575 -21.70 9.82 -18.59
N ARG A 576 -21.48 11.11 -18.34
CA ARG A 576 -22.58 12.09 -18.32
C ARG A 576 -22.82 12.64 -19.73
N ASN A 577 -24.05 13.07 -19.97
CA ASN A 577 -24.40 13.86 -21.15
C ASN A 577 -24.20 15.36 -20.93
N ASP A 578 -24.06 15.78 -19.67
CA ASP A 578 -23.64 17.13 -19.32
C ASP A 578 -22.19 17.36 -19.77
N SER A 579 -22.00 18.35 -20.63
CA SER A 579 -20.70 18.98 -20.82
C SER A 579 -20.32 19.75 -19.53
N VAL A 580 -19.05 20.14 -19.40
CA VAL A 580 -18.66 21.02 -18.29
C VAL A 580 -19.35 22.39 -18.42
N LEU A 581 -19.59 22.86 -19.65
CA LEU A 581 -20.34 24.10 -19.89
C LEU A 581 -21.79 24.01 -19.35
N ASP A 582 -22.47 22.87 -19.51
CA ASP A 582 -23.81 22.66 -18.96
C ASP A 582 -23.81 22.74 -17.42
N VAL A 583 -22.81 22.13 -16.78
CA VAL A 583 -22.63 22.18 -15.32
C VAL A 583 -22.33 23.61 -14.85
N MET A 584 -21.48 24.34 -15.57
CA MET A 584 -21.20 25.75 -15.26
C MET A 584 -22.46 26.62 -15.42
N ASN A 585 -23.26 26.40 -16.46
CA ASN A 585 -24.54 27.09 -16.65
C ASN A 585 -25.54 26.79 -15.50
N GLU A 586 -25.61 25.56 -15.02
CA GLU A 586 -26.43 25.21 -13.85
C GLU A 586 -25.93 25.87 -12.56
N ILE A 587 -24.62 25.98 -12.34
CA ILE A 587 -24.04 26.69 -11.18
C ILE A 587 -24.32 28.20 -11.29
N TYR A 588 -24.17 28.80 -12.47
CA TYR A 588 -24.44 30.23 -12.72
C TYR A 588 -25.91 30.60 -12.43
N GLN A 589 -26.85 29.72 -12.78
CA GLN A 589 -28.28 29.88 -12.46
C GLN A 589 -28.57 29.74 -10.95
N GLN A 590 -27.82 28.91 -10.23
CA GLN A 590 -28.02 28.66 -8.79
C GLN A 590 -27.31 29.68 -7.88
N SER A 591 -26.16 30.23 -8.29
CA SER A 591 -25.30 31.07 -7.44
C SER A 591 -24.43 31.99 -8.30
N ARG A 592 -25.05 33.06 -8.83
CA ARG A 592 -24.41 34.01 -9.74
C ARG A 592 -23.24 34.78 -9.11
N GLU A 593 -23.34 35.12 -7.83
CA GLU A 593 -22.35 35.94 -7.11
C GLU A 593 -21.07 35.15 -6.77
N SER A 594 -21.20 33.89 -6.34
CA SER A 594 -20.08 32.97 -6.03
C SER A 594 -19.77 31.99 -7.17
N PHE A 595 -20.15 32.33 -8.41
CA PHE A 595 -20.09 31.43 -9.58
C PHE A 595 -18.69 30.83 -9.83
N LYS A 596 -17.64 31.67 -9.82
CA LYS A 596 -16.25 31.20 -10.03
C LYS A 596 -15.82 30.24 -8.91
N ASP A 597 -16.17 30.52 -7.67
CA ASP A 597 -15.76 29.73 -6.50
C ASP A 597 -16.45 28.35 -6.47
N GLU A 598 -17.76 28.30 -6.70
CA GLU A 598 -18.50 27.03 -6.75
C GLU A 598 -18.11 26.19 -7.98
N CYS A 599 -17.80 26.81 -9.13
CA CYS A 599 -17.22 26.10 -10.29
C CYS A 599 -15.85 25.50 -9.95
N THR A 600 -14.95 26.30 -9.37
CA THR A 600 -13.61 25.87 -8.92
C THR A 600 -13.73 24.65 -7.98
N LYS A 601 -14.70 24.70 -7.06
CA LYS A 601 -14.99 23.71 -6.01
C LYS A 601 -15.68 22.42 -6.50
N GLU A 602 -16.55 22.47 -7.51
CA GLU A 602 -17.20 21.25 -8.08
C GLU A 602 -16.37 20.64 -9.23
N LEU A 603 -15.55 21.42 -9.94
CA LEU A 603 -14.82 20.97 -11.14
C LEU A 603 -13.35 20.60 -10.90
N ILE A 604 -12.57 21.33 -10.09
CA ILE A 604 -11.13 21.00 -9.94
C ILE A 604 -10.95 19.64 -9.26
N GLY A 605 -10.05 18.83 -9.83
CA GLY A 605 -9.82 17.44 -9.47
C GLY A 605 -10.76 16.43 -10.14
N SER A 606 -11.85 16.87 -10.78
CA SER A 606 -12.74 16.01 -11.57
C SER A 606 -12.05 15.51 -12.84
N ILE A 607 -12.49 14.33 -13.31
CA ILE A 607 -12.04 13.74 -14.57
C ILE A 607 -13.13 13.94 -15.63
N VAL A 608 -12.75 14.55 -16.75
CA VAL A 608 -13.59 14.76 -17.93
C VAL A 608 -13.14 13.86 -19.09
N ILE A 609 -14.05 13.60 -20.04
CA ILE A 609 -13.76 12.92 -21.30
C ILE A 609 -14.11 13.81 -22.48
N THR A 610 -13.20 13.92 -23.45
CA THR A 610 -13.41 14.66 -24.69
C THR A 610 -13.87 13.69 -25.78
N ARG A 611 -15.17 13.73 -26.12
CA ARG A 611 -15.82 12.71 -27.00
C ARG A 611 -15.18 12.61 -28.39
N TYR A 612 -14.60 13.70 -28.89
CA TYR A 612 -13.97 13.78 -30.22
C TYR A 612 -12.65 12.99 -30.37
N ASN A 613 -11.99 12.62 -29.26
CA ASN A 613 -10.76 11.81 -29.28
C ASN A 613 -10.73 10.69 -28.21
N ASN A 614 -11.81 10.56 -27.42
CA ASN A 614 -11.98 9.64 -26.28
C ASN A 614 -10.87 9.70 -25.20
N ARG A 615 -10.12 10.81 -25.14
CA ARG A 615 -9.12 11.04 -24.08
C ARG A 615 -9.80 11.51 -22.80
N THR A 616 -9.21 11.15 -21.67
CA THR A 616 -9.62 11.62 -20.35
C THR A 616 -8.59 12.58 -19.79
N TYR A 617 -9.06 13.69 -19.24
CA TYR A 617 -8.25 14.75 -18.66
C TYR A 617 -8.71 14.99 -17.23
N ARG A 618 -7.79 15.39 -16.35
CA ARG A 618 -8.13 15.88 -15.02
C ARG A 618 -8.17 17.41 -15.10
N ILE A 619 -9.24 18.02 -14.59
CA ILE A 619 -9.26 19.47 -14.40
C ILE A 619 -8.31 19.76 -13.23
N ASP A 620 -7.21 20.45 -13.51
CA ASP A 620 -6.25 20.91 -12.52
C ASP A 620 -6.38 22.41 -12.26
N ASP A 621 -7.01 23.16 -13.17
CA ASP A 621 -7.40 24.57 -13.01
C ASP A 621 -8.55 24.97 -13.95
N ILE A 622 -9.07 26.19 -13.78
CA ILE A 622 -9.94 26.86 -14.77
C ILE A 622 -9.29 28.20 -15.15
N GLU A 623 -8.95 28.33 -16.43
CA GLU A 623 -8.43 29.54 -17.04
C GLU A 623 -9.62 30.44 -17.42
N TRP A 624 -9.84 31.49 -16.61
CA TRP A 624 -11.00 32.36 -16.75
C TRP A 624 -10.81 33.50 -17.75
N ASP A 625 -9.55 33.86 -18.05
CA ASP A 625 -9.24 35.06 -18.82
C ASP A 625 -8.93 34.75 -20.30
N LYS A 626 -8.82 33.46 -20.65
CA LYS A 626 -8.77 32.96 -22.03
C LYS A 626 -10.10 32.31 -22.45
N SER A 627 -10.39 32.39 -23.74
CA SER A 627 -11.62 31.88 -24.37
C SER A 627 -11.31 31.21 -25.73
N PRO A 628 -12.25 30.49 -26.38
CA PRO A 628 -12.03 29.86 -27.68
C PRO A 628 -11.49 30.77 -28.80
N LYS A 629 -11.71 32.09 -28.68
CA LYS A 629 -11.21 33.13 -29.61
C LYS A 629 -9.68 33.30 -29.57
N HIS A 630 -9.03 32.90 -28.47
CA HIS A 630 -7.59 33.07 -28.27
C HIS A 630 -6.75 32.10 -29.12
N SER A 631 -5.52 32.51 -29.44
CA SER A 631 -4.54 31.68 -30.14
C SER A 631 -3.68 30.84 -29.20
N PHE A 632 -3.09 29.77 -29.75
CA PHE A 632 -1.99 29.03 -29.16
C PHE A 632 -1.06 28.51 -30.27
N THR A 633 0.19 28.22 -29.92
CA THR A 633 1.19 27.68 -30.85
C THR A 633 1.04 26.15 -30.96
N MET A 634 0.94 25.64 -32.19
CA MET A 634 0.95 24.20 -32.48
C MET A 634 2.37 23.64 -32.51
N ALA A 635 2.49 22.31 -32.49
CA ALA A 635 3.77 21.59 -32.40
C ALA A 635 4.66 21.70 -33.65
N ASP A 636 4.17 22.32 -34.72
CA ASP A 636 4.90 22.70 -35.94
C ASP A 636 5.37 24.17 -35.93
N GLY A 637 5.10 24.92 -34.85
CA GLY A 637 5.41 26.34 -34.71
C GLY A 637 4.36 27.29 -35.30
N SER A 638 3.28 26.79 -35.90
CA SER A 638 2.19 27.63 -36.41
C SER A 638 1.26 28.10 -35.29
N GLU A 639 0.76 29.33 -35.37
CA GLU A 639 -0.30 29.79 -34.45
C GLU A 639 -1.70 29.46 -34.98
N THR A 640 -2.62 29.14 -34.08
CA THR A 640 -4.02 28.89 -34.43
C THR A 640 -4.97 29.24 -33.29
N THR A 641 -6.21 29.64 -33.61
CA THR A 641 -7.26 29.81 -32.58
C THR A 641 -7.80 28.45 -32.15
N PHE A 642 -8.35 28.33 -30.93
CA PHE A 642 -9.02 27.09 -30.54
C PHE A 642 -10.20 26.77 -31.48
N VAL A 643 -11.00 27.76 -31.89
CA VAL A 643 -12.08 27.58 -32.88
C VAL A 643 -11.55 26.99 -34.19
N ASP A 644 -10.46 27.52 -34.74
CA ASP A 644 -9.85 26.98 -35.95
C ASP A 644 -9.28 25.58 -35.77
N TYR A 645 -8.62 25.31 -34.64
CA TYR A 645 -8.08 24.00 -34.32
C TYR A 645 -9.18 22.93 -34.30
N TYR A 646 -10.29 23.17 -33.58
CA TYR A 646 -11.39 22.21 -33.49
C TYR A 646 -12.15 22.06 -34.82
N ARG A 647 -12.30 23.15 -35.58
CA ARG A 647 -12.90 23.14 -36.93
C ARG A 647 -12.06 22.35 -37.92
N LYS A 648 -10.75 22.62 -38.00
CA LYS A 648 -9.83 22.01 -38.99
C LYS A 648 -9.51 20.54 -38.66
N ASN A 649 -9.24 20.23 -37.39
CA ASN A 649 -8.68 18.92 -37.01
C ASN A 649 -9.74 17.89 -36.59
N TYR A 650 -10.97 18.33 -36.24
CA TYR A 650 -12.05 17.44 -35.81
C TYR A 650 -13.40 17.72 -36.49
N GLY A 651 -13.51 18.75 -37.34
CA GLY A 651 -14.77 19.13 -37.99
C GLY A 651 -15.80 19.78 -37.05
N ILE A 652 -15.37 20.30 -35.89
CA ILE A 652 -16.27 20.76 -34.83
C ILE A 652 -16.41 22.29 -34.86
N THR A 653 -17.65 22.75 -34.95
CA THR A 653 -18.01 24.15 -34.71
C THR A 653 -18.28 24.36 -33.21
N VAL A 654 -17.41 25.13 -32.56
CA VAL A 654 -17.63 25.63 -31.19
C VAL A 654 -18.79 26.64 -31.22
N LYS A 655 -19.75 26.52 -30.29
CA LYS A 655 -20.93 27.40 -30.24
C LYS A 655 -20.73 28.57 -29.29
N GLU A 656 -20.23 28.29 -28.08
CA GLU A 656 -20.05 29.32 -27.08
C GLU A 656 -18.65 29.90 -27.18
N LEU A 657 -18.53 31.15 -27.60
CA LEU A 657 -17.23 31.76 -27.92
C LEU A 657 -16.63 32.53 -26.75
N ASP A 658 -17.39 32.72 -25.67
CA ASP A 658 -16.97 33.43 -24.46
C ASP A 658 -16.93 32.51 -23.21
N GLN A 659 -16.99 31.18 -23.41
CA GLN A 659 -16.67 30.21 -22.36
C GLN A 659 -15.19 30.30 -21.93
N PRO A 660 -14.88 30.07 -20.63
CA PRO A 660 -13.49 29.94 -20.16
C PRO A 660 -12.86 28.63 -20.65
N LEU A 661 -11.58 28.40 -20.37
CA LEU A 661 -10.86 27.17 -20.73
C LEU A 661 -10.54 26.32 -19.49
N LEU A 662 -10.59 25.00 -19.61
CA LEU A 662 -10.18 24.09 -18.53
C LEU A 662 -8.69 23.77 -18.69
N VAL A 663 -7.94 23.84 -17.59
CA VAL A 663 -6.51 23.52 -17.57
C VAL A 663 -6.31 22.09 -17.07
N HIS A 664 -5.61 21.26 -17.85
CA HIS A 664 -5.00 20.03 -17.35
C HIS A 664 -3.49 20.20 -17.30
N ARG A 665 -2.87 19.80 -16.18
CA ARG A 665 -1.41 19.82 -16.00
C ARG A 665 -0.90 18.38 -16.04
N PRO A 666 -0.30 17.91 -17.16
CA PRO A 666 0.21 16.56 -17.26
C PRO A 666 1.29 16.34 -16.20
N LYS A 667 1.10 15.35 -15.32
CA LYS A 667 2.18 14.94 -14.42
C LYS A 667 3.40 14.54 -15.24
N GLU A 668 4.53 15.14 -14.93
CA GLU A 668 5.81 14.80 -15.55
C GLU A 668 6.09 13.31 -15.43
N ARG A 669 6.73 12.78 -16.48
CA ARG A 669 7.21 11.40 -16.52
C ARG A 669 8.54 11.38 -17.24
N SER A 670 9.59 11.12 -16.48
CA SER A 670 10.80 10.54 -17.04
C SER A 670 10.44 9.23 -17.74
N LYS A 671 10.55 9.23 -19.08
CA LYS A 671 10.64 7.99 -19.85
C LYS A 671 12.13 7.65 -19.94
N PRO A 672 12.54 6.41 -19.60
CA PRO A 672 13.83 5.91 -20.05
C PRO A 672 13.92 6.05 -21.58
N GLY A 673 15.03 6.59 -22.10
CA GLY A 673 15.18 6.84 -23.54
C GLY A 673 14.61 8.16 -24.08
N GLY A 674 14.47 9.18 -23.24
CA GLY A 674 14.57 10.61 -23.63
C GLY A 674 13.88 11.07 -24.91
N LYS A 675 12.54 11.22 -24.90
CA LYS A 675 11.85 12.15 -25.83
C LYS A 675 10.49 12.64 -25.31
N GLN A 676 10.38 13.97 -25.31
CA GLN A 676 9.24 14.79 -24.92
C GLN A 676 8.52 14.33 -23.64
N VAL A 677 8.96 14.93 -22.53
CA VAL A 677 8.04 15.37 -21.47
C VAL A 677 7.01 16.32 -22.13
N ILE A 678 5.75 16.26 -21.70
CA ILE A 678 4.78 17.30 -22.07
C ILE A 678 4.91 18.43 -21.03
N THR A 679 5.97 19.22 -21.17
CA THR A 679 6.18 20.46 -20.43
C THR A 679 5.23 21.52 -21.00
N GLY A 680 3.99 21.51 -20.55
CA GLY A 680 2.97 22.44 -21.01
C GLY A 680 1.59 22.15 -20.44
N GLU A 681 0.88 23.21 -20.10
CA GLU A 681 -0.54 23.15 -19.73
C GLU A 681 -1.38 22.79 -20.95
N ILE A 682 -2.32 21.86 -20.80
CA ILE A 682 -3.25 21.49 -21.87
C ILE A 682 -4.59 22.17 -21.61
N LEU A 683 -4.93 23.13 -22.47
CA LEU A 683 -6.20 23.85 -22.45
C LEU A 683 -7.26 23.11 -23.27
N ILE A 684 -8.43 22.85 -22.69
CA ILE A 684 -9.57 22.17 -23.33
C ILE A 684 -10.88 22.92 -23.06
N LEU A 685 -11.83 22.86 -24.01
CA LEU A 685 -13.08 23.62 -23.93
C LEU A 685 -14.11 22.92 -23.03
N PRO A 686 -14.80 23.65 -22.13
CA PRO A 686 -15.94 23.14 -21.37
C PRO A 686 -17.05 22.50 -22.22
N GLU A 687 -17.42 23.09 -23.37
CA GLU A 687 -18.45 22.58 -24.29
C GLU A 687 -18.12 21.20 -24.87
N LEU A 688 -16.83 20.92 -25.10
CA LEU A 688 -16.35 19.69 -25.74
C LEU A 688 -15.87 18.63 -24.73
N SER A 689 -15.93 18.96 -23.43
CA SER A 689 -15.49 18.14 -22.31
C SER A 689 -16.69 17.66 -21.51
N PHE A 690 -16.86 16.35 -21.34
CA PHE A 690 -18.01 15.76 -20.66
C PHE A 690 -17.61 15.19 -19.31
N MET A 691 -18.45 15.39 -18.30
CA MET A 691 -18.18 14.88 -16.94
C MET A 691 -18.22 13.35 -16.91
N THR A 692 -17.35 12.72 -16.11
CA THR A 692 -17.31 11.26 -15.96
C THR A 692 -17.74 10.78 -14.58
N GLY A 693 -18.21 9.52 -14.49
CA GLY A 693 -18.63 8.89 -13.24
C GLY A 693 -19.91 9.47 -12.62
N ILE A 694 -20.37 8.82 -11.54
CA ILE A 694 -21.62 9.17 -10.85
C ILE A 694 -21.50 10.56 -10.20
N PRO A 695 -22.46 11.48 -10.40
CA PRO A 695 -22.59 12.69 -9.59
C PRO A 695 -22.68 12.34 -8.10
N GLU A 696 -22.01 13.09 -7.22
CA GLU A 696 -22.07 12.84 -5.76
C GLU A 696 -23.49 13.06 -5.20
N LYS A 697 -24.24 13.99 -5.81
CA LYS A 697 -25.68 14.21 -5.60
C LYS A 697 -26.48 12.92 -5.90
N MET A 698 -26.17 12.23 -7.00
CA MET A 698 -26.83 10.99 -7.43
C MET A 698 -26.40 9.77 -6.60
N LYS A 699 -25.15 9.65 -6.14
CA LYS A 699 -24.72 8.55 -5.24
C LYS A 699 -25.55 8.47 -3.95
N LYS A 700 -26.14 9.59 -3.54
CA LYS A 700 -26.99 9.74 -2.36
C LYS A 700 -28.48 9.52 -2.67
N ASP A 701 -28.89 9.49 -3.94
CA ASP A 701 -30.23 9.08 -4.34
C ASP A 701 -30.29 7.57 -4.65
N PHE A 702 -30.95 6.84 -3.77
CA PHE A 702 -31.17 5.40 -3.89
C PHE A 702 -31.98 5.02 -5.15
N ARG A 703 -32.88 5.88 -5.65
CA ARG A 703 -33.69 5.60 -6.86
C ARG A 703 -32.81 5.66 -8.10
N ALA A 704 -32.12 6.77 -8.30
CA ALA A 704 -31.20 6.94 -9.42
C ALA A 704 -30.06 5.89 -9.42
N MET A 705 -29.53 5.54 -8.23
CA MET A 705 -28.56 4.45 -8.09
C MET A 705 -29.14 3.08 -8.42
N LYS A 706 -30.40 2.79 -8.07
CA LYS A 706 -31.08 1.53 -8.43
C LYS A 706 -31.26 1.40 -9.94
N ASP A 707 -31.76 2.45 -10.60
CA ASP A 707 -31.91 2.50 -12.07
C ASP A 707 -30.56 2.28 -12.77
N LEU A 708 -29.51 2.94 -12.29
CA LEU A 708 -28.15 2.78 -12.83
C LEU A 708 -27.61 1.37 -12.60
N THR A 709 -27.83 0.77 -11.42
CA THR A 709 -27.30 -0.56 -11.10
C THR A 709 -27.97 -1.68 -11.89
N MET A 710 -29.25 -1.53 -12.24
CA MET A 710 -29.99 -2.49 -13.09
C MET A 710 -29.32 -2.73 -14.46
N HIS A 711 -28.52 -1.76 -14.94
CA HIS A 711 -27.80 -1.83 -16.21
C HIS A 711 -26.32 -2.22 -16.06
N ILE A 712 -25.86 -2.54 -14.84
CA ILE A 712 -24.43 -2.71 -14.52
C ILE A 712 -24.16 -3.99 -13.72
N ASN A 713 -25.07 -4.42 -12.86
CA ASN A 713 -24.97 -5.69 -12.14
C ASN A 713 -25.43 -6.85 -13.04
N VAL A 714 -24.51 -7.29 -13.90
CA VAL A 714 -24.69 -8.41 -14.83
C VAL A 714 -24.89 -9.74 -14.09
N SER A 715 -25.90 -10.53 -14.48
CA SER A 715 -26.11 -11.90 -13.98
C SER A 715 -25.03 -12.87 -14.51
N VAL A 716 -24.94 -14.09 -13.96
CA VAL A 716 -23.96 -15.09 -14.43
C VAL A 716 -24.23 -15.49 -15.89
N GLU A 717 -25.50 -15.63 -16.25
CA GLU A 717 -25.97 -16.00 -17.59
C GLU A 717 -25.70 -14.87 -18.60
N GLN A 718 -26.03 -13.63 -18.23
CA GLN A 718 -25.71 -12.45 -19.04
C GLN A 718 -24.20 -12.26 -19.21
N HIS A 719 -23.41 -12.50 -18.16
CA HIS A 719 -21.96 -12.29 -18.19
C HIS A 719 -21.27 -13.31 -19.10
N THR A 720 -21.60 -14.59 -18.92
CA THR A 720 -21.09 -15.66 -19.78
C THR A 720 -21.59 -15.55 -21.22
N HIS A 721 -22.80 -15.02 -21.45
CA HIS A 721 -23.30 -14.70 -22.79
C HIS A 721 -22.47 -13.61 -23.49
N SER A 722 -22.23 -12.45 -22.86
CA SER A 722 -21.41 -11.39 -23.47
C SER A 722 -19.95 -11.80 -23.68
N LEU A 723 -19.40 -12.67 -22.83
CA LEU A 723 -18.08 -13.28 -23.08
C LEU A 723 -18.09 -14.15 -24.34
N LYS A 724 -19.07 -15.05 -24.50
CA LYS A 724 -19.22 -15.85 -25.73
C LYS A 724 -19.49 -14.96 -26.96
N GLN A 725 -20.22 -13.86 -26.81
CA GLN A 725 -20.46 -12.89 -27.88
C GLN A 725 -19.16 -12.20 -28.32
N LEU A 726 -18.28 -11.81 -27.40
CA LEU A 726 -16.96 -11.27 -27.75
C LEU A 726 -16.11 -12.29 -28.51
N LEU A 727 -16.08 -13.55 -28.07
CA LEU A 727 -15.33 -14.61 -28.74
C LEU A 727 -15.89 -14.91 -30.14
N HIS A 728 -17.21 -14.94 -30.28
CA HIS A 728 -17.87 -15.05 -31.59
C HIS A 728 -17.48 -13.90 -32.52
N ASN A 729 -17.52 -12.65 -32.04
CA ASN A 729 -17.12 -11.47 -32.82
C ASN A 729 -15.64 -11.50 -33.23
N ILE A 730 -14.74 -11.99 -32.37
CA ILE A 730 -13.33 -12.23 -32.71
C ILE A 730 -13.21 -13.29 -33.80
N SER A 731 -13.91 -14.42 -33.67
CA SER A 731 -13.82 -15.57 -34.59
C SER A 731 -14.40 -15.31 -35.99
N THR A 732 -15.41 -14.43 -36.10
CA THR A 732 -16.08 -14.09 -37.35
C THR A 732 -15.42 -12.91 -38.09
N SER A 733 -14.65 -12.08 -37.38
CA SER A 733 -13.87 -11.00 -38.01
C SER A 733 -12.58 -11.52 -38.63
N GLN A 734 -12.59 -11.73 -39.95
CA GLN A 734 -11.44 -12.22 -40.70
C GLN A 734 -10.18 -11.34 -40.51
N GLU A 735 -10.33 -10.03 -40.30
CA GLU A 735 -9.21 -9.13 -39.97
C GLU A 735 -8.64 -9.37 -38.57
N ALA A 736 -9.50 -9.62 -37.58
CA ALA A 736 -9.07 -9.95 -36.21
C ALA A 736 -8.35 -11.30 -36.15
N VAL A 737 -8.93 -12.34 -36.76
CA VAL A 737 -8.31 -13.68 -36.87
C VAL A 737 -6.97 -13.59 -37.60
N LYS A 738 -6.89 -12.78 -38.68
CA LYS A 738 -5.63 -12.54 -39.39
C LYS A 738 -4.59 -11.88 -38.48
N GLU A 739 -4.92 -10.80 -37.76
CA GLU A 739 -3.95 -10.10 -36.90
C GLU A 739 -3.47 -10.93 -35.68
N LEU A 740 -4.26 -11.92 -35.23
CA LEU A 740 -3.87 -12.90 -34.20
C LEU A 740 -2.99 -14.03 -34.75
N SER A 741 -3.48 -14.75 -35.77
CA SER A 741 -2.78 -15.90 -36.38
C SER A 741 -1.41 -15.52 -36.96
N ARG A 742 -1.28 -14.26 -37.39
CA ARG A 742 -0.03 -13.58 -37.75
C ARG A 742 1.09 -13.61 -36.69
N TRP A 743 0.73 -13.72 -35.41
CA TRP A 743 1.66 -13.90 -34.29
C TRP A 743 1.68 -15.35 -33.76
N GLY A 744 1.07 -16.28 -34.50
CA GLY A 744 0.84 -17.65 -34.07
C GLY A 744 -0.26 -17.80 -33.02
N LEU A 745 -1.01 -16.74 -32.69
CA LEU A 745 -2.01 -16.78 -31.63
C LEU A 745 -3.36 -17.30 -32.13
N GLU A 746 -3.94 -18.22 -31.37
CA GLU A 746 -5.28 -18.78 -31.60
C GLU A 746 -6.08 -18.76 -30.30
N ILE A 747 -7.19 -18.02 -30.27
CA ILE A 747 -8.03 -17.84 -29.08
C ILE A 747 -9.17 -18.87 -29.14
N SER A 748 -9.41 -19.57 -28.03
CA SER A 748 -10.52 -20.51 -27.86
C SER A 748 -11.90 -19.87 -28.14
N SER A 749 -12.84 -20.64 -28.71
CA SER A 749 -14.25 -20.24 -28.86
C SER A 749 -14.98 -20.12 -27.52
N ASP A 750 -14.49 -20.83 -26.51
CA ASP A 750 -15.13 -20.99 -25.21
C ASP A 750 -14.18 -20.66 -24.05
N ILE A 751 -14.81 -20.25 -22.94
CA ILE A 751 -14.14 -19.94 -21.67
C ILE A 751 -13.59 -21.20 -21.00
N LEU A 752 -12.59 -21.04 -20.13
CA LEU A 752 -12.01 -22.11 -19.35
C LEU A 752 -13.05 -22.76 -18.43
N VAL A 753 -13.34 -24.04 -18.68
CA VAL A 753 -13.95 -24.97 -17.72
C VAL A 753 -12.83 -25.80 -17.09
N THR A 754 -12.86 -25.98 -15.77
CA THR A 754 -11.85 -26.70 -15.00
C THR A 754 -12.46 -27.28 -13.72
N GLN A 755 -11.67 -28.04 -12.96
CA GLN A 755 -12.08 -28.46 -11.62
C GLN A 755 -11.64 -27.42 -10.58
N GLY A 756 -12.41 -27.30 -9.51
CA GLY A 756 -12.00 -26.69 -8.25
C GLY A 756 -12.42 -27.60 -7.10
N ARG A 757 -12.33 -27.11 -5.86
CA ARG A 757 -12.77 -27.85 -4.67
C ARG A 757 -13.65 -26.99 -3.77
N THR A 758 -14.78 -27.50 -3.30
CA THR A 758 -15.55 -26.87 -2.22
C THR A 758 -15.04 -27.41 -0.89
N LEU A 759 -14.45 -26.53 -0.07
CA LEU A 759 -13.99 -26.85 1.28
C LEU A 759 -15.17 -27.29 2.17
N PRO A 760 -14.95 -28.16 3.18
CA PRO A 760 -15.98 -28.52 4.14
C PRO A 760 -16.53 -27.30 4.88
N MET A 761 -17.86 -27.30 5.11
CA MET A 761 -18.52 -26.29 5.94
C MET A 761 -18.02 -26.33 7.38
N GLU A 762 -17.94 -25.18 8.02
CA GLU A 762 -17.32 -25.04 9.34
C GLU A 762 -18.35 -25.10 10.47
N THR A 763 -17.91 -25.48 11.67
CA THR A 763 -18.74 -25.51 12.88
C THR A 763 -18.58 -24.20 13.64
N ILE A 764 -19.67 -23.45 13.78
CA ILE A 764 -19.77 -22.29 14.66
C ILE A 764 -19.96 -22.77 16.10
N CYS A 765 -19.21 -22.21 17.03
CA CYS A 765 -19.30 -22.48 18.46
C CYS A 765 -19.74 -21.22 19.21
N LEU A 766 -20.78 -21.36 20.04
CA LEU A 766 -21.27 -20.39 21.02
C LEU A 766 -20.90 -20.86 22.44
N GLN A 767 -21.50 -20.29 23.49
CA GLN A 767 -21.19 -20.67 24.88
C GLN A 767 -21.56 -22.12 25.21
N SER A 768 -22.75 -22.55 24.77
CA SER A 768 -23.35 -23.87 25.05
C SER A 768 -23.81 -24.63 23.79
N ALA A 769 -23.89 -23.95 22.64
CA ALA A 769 -24.40 -24.49 21.40
C ALA A 769 -23.31 -24.55 20.32
N THR A 770 -23.35 -25.59 19.48
CA THR A 770 -22.46 -25.76 18.32
C THR A 770 -23.28 -26.23 17.11
N PHE A 771 -23.07 -25.61 15.95
CA PHE A 771 -23.81 -25.95 14.73
C PHE A 771 -22.95 -25.80 13.48
N VAL A 772 -23.22 -26.59 12.44
CA VAL A 772 -22.56 -26.47 11.13
C VAL A 772 -23.24 -25.34 10.33
N THR A 773 -22.47 -24.54 9.60
CA THR A 773 -23.02 -23.45 8.79
C THR A 773 -23.99 -23.94 7.71
N SER A 774 -25.08 -23.20 7.51
CA SER A 774 -26.00 -23.37 6.37
C SER A 774 -25.26 -23.23 5.02
N PRO A 775 -25.75 -23.83 3.91
CA PRO A 775 -25.16 -23.63 2.58
C PRO A 775 -25.17 -22.16 2.12
N THR A 776 -26.07 -21.34 2.66
CA THR A 776 -26.11 -19.89 2.45
C THR A 776 -25.16 -19.11 3.35
N VAL A 777 -24.42 -19.78 4.23
CA VAL A 777 -23.39 -19.25 5.17
C VAL A 777 -23.86 -18.01 5.94
N ASP A 778 -25.09 -18.12 6.44
CA ASP A 778 -25.78 -17.18 7.34
C ASP A 778 -26.22 -17.94 8.60
N TRP A 779 -26.00 -17.32 9.76
CA TRP A 779 -26.38 -17.81 11.09
C TRP A 779 -26.97 -16.69 11.96
N SER A 780 -27.66 -15.73 11.32
CA SER A 780 -28.33 -14.59 11.95
C SER A 780 -29.39 -14.95 13.01
N ARG A 781 -29.91 -16.19 13.02
CA ARG A 781 -31.00 -16.61 13.93
C ARG A 781 -30.46 -17.23 15.21
N GLU A 782 -29.31 -17.89 15.11
CA GLU A 782 -28.66 -18.72 16.12
C GLU A 782 -28.00 -17.81 17.16
N VAL A 783 -27.22 -16.82 16.71
CA VAL A 783 -26.54 -15.82 17.57
C VAL A 783 -27.48 -14.85 18.31
N VAL A 784 -28.79 -14.96 18.11
CA VAL A 784 -29.82 -14.19 18.83
C VAL A 784 -30.81 -15.06 19.63
N ARG A 785 -30.59 -16.38 19.65
CA ARG A 785 -31.34 -17.38 20.42
C ARG A 785 -30.49 -17.97 21.54
N ASP A 786 -29.23 -18.24 21.23
CA ASP A 786 -28.26 -18.84 22.13
C ASP A 786 -27.27 -17.79 22.69
N SER A 787 -26.68 -18.09 23.84
CA SER A 787 -25.78 -17.16 24.53
C SER A 787 -24.39 -17.09 23.89
N SER A 788 -23.89 -15.87 23.75
CA SER A 788 -22.53 -15.58 23.27
C SER A 788 -21.47 -16.14 24.23
N ILE A 789 -20.31 -16.57 23.70
CA ILE A 789 -19.19 -17.18 24.47
C ILE A 789 -18.86 -16.37 25.73
N SER A 790 -18.83 -15.04 25.63
CA SER A 790 -18.64 -14.13 26.76
C SER A 790 -19.49 -12.87 26.57
N CYS A 791 -20.30 -12.57 27.59
CA CYS A 791 -21.13 -11.36 27.65
C CYS A 791 -20.62 -10.44 28.76
N ILE A 792 -20.26 -9.21 28.42
CA ILE A 792 -19.88 -8.20 29.41
C ILE A 792 -21.17 -7.61 30.02
N PRO A 793 -21.39 -7.69 31.34
CA PRO A 793 -22.52 -7.04 32.00
C PRO A 793 -22.45 -5.53 31.79
N LEU A 794 -23.58 -4.93 31.39
CA LEU A 794 -23.67 -3.50 31.12
C LEU A 794 -24.42 -2.80 32.26
N ASP A 795 -23.70 -2.60 33.36
CA ASP A 795 -24.22 -2.11 34.64
C ASP A 795 -24.21 -0.57 34.75
N ARG A 796 -23.31 0.12 34.03
CA ARG A 796 -23.27 1.60 33.93
C ARG A 796 -23.07 2.05 32.48
N TRP A 797 -24.12 2.59 31.87
CA TRP A 797 -24.11 3.10 30.50
C TRP A 797 -25.10 4.25 30.31
N VAL A 798 -24.84 5.10 29.31
CA VAL A 798 -25.56 6.37 29.10
C VAL A 798 -26.10 6.44 27.67
N VAL A 799 -27.36 6.87 27.52
CA VAL A 799 -28.01 7.10 26.22
C VAL A 799 -28.32 8.58 26.06
N PHE A 800 -27.62 9.24 25.12
CA PHE A 800 -27.80 10.64 24.74
C PHE A 800 -28.69 10.74 23.50
N TYR A 801 -29.72 11.58 23.55
CA TYR A 801 -30.66 11.80 22.44
C TYR A 801 -31.19 13.25 22.45
N PRO A 802 -31.46 13.86 21.29
CA PRO A 802 -32.16 15.14 21.26
C PRO A 802 -33.65 14.93 21.58
N ARG A 803 -34.31 15.91 22.21
CA ARG A 803 -35.73 15.83 22.60
C ARG A 803 -36.68 15.25 21.55
N ARG A 804 -36.48 15.58 20.26
CA ARG A 804 -37.25 15.05 19.12
C ARG A 804 -37.06 13.56 18.79
N ALA A 805 -36.28 12.84 19.59
CA ALA A 805 -35.99 11.41 19.45
C ALA A 805 -36.23 10.63 20.76
N ALA A 806 -36.91 11.23 21.75
CA ALA A 806 -37.17 10.62 23.05
C ALA A 806 -37.97 9.31 22.92
N ASP A 807 -39.10 9.32 22.21
CA ASP A 807 -39.96 8.14 22.02
C ASP A 807 -39.17 6.95 21.43
N GLN A 808 -38.32 7.20 20.43
CA GLN A 808 -37.52 6.14 19.79
C GLN A 808 -36.33 5.71 20.67
N ALA A 809 -35.84 6.56 21.57
CA ALA A 809 -34.86 6.18 22.59
C ALA A 809 -35.49 5.24 23.63
N GLU A 810 -36.69 5.57 24.11
CA GLU A 810 -37.44 4.73 25.05
C GLU A 810 -37.89 3.40 24.43
N GLU A 811 -38.41 3.42 23.19
CA GLU A 811 -38.79 2.20 22.46
C GLU A 811 -37.58 1.29 22.21
N LEU A 812 -36.42 1.86 21.88
CA LEU A 812 -35.16 1.12 21.71
C LEU A 812 -34.69 0.50 23.03
N VAL A 813 -34.66 1.27 24.14
CA VAL A 813 -34.25 0.76 25.46
C VAL A 813 -35.22 -0.31 25.97
N SER A 814 -36.53 -0.12 25.78
CA SER A 814 -37.57 -1.12 26.03
C SER A 814 -37.35 -2.39 25.20
N THR A 815 -36.95 -2.24 23.93
CA THR A 815 -36.67 -3.37 23.03
C THR A 815 -35.39 -4.11 23.40
N PHE A 816 -34.32 -3.41 23.82
CA PHE A 816 -33.11 -4.05 24.33
C PHE A 816 -33.41 -4.98 25.51
N GLY A 817 -34.18 -4.52 26.50
CA GLY A 817 -34.60 -5.37 27.63
C GLY A 817 -35.39 -6.61 27.22
N LYS A 818 -36.16 -6.55 26.13
CA LYS A 818 -36.95 -7.68 25.59
C LYS A 818 -36.13 -8.70 24.79
N VAL A 819 -34.93 -8.36 24.31
CA VAL A 819 -34.12 -9.25 23.44
C VAL A 819 -32.77 -9.67 24.02
N ALA A 820 -32.26 -8.98 25.05
CA ALA A 820 -30.94 -9.25 25.62
C ALA A 820 -30.81 -10.61 26.32
N GLY A 821 -31.90 -11.11 26.93
CA GLY A 821 -31.92 -12.34 27.73
C GLY A 821 -31.40 -13.59 27.00
N PRO A 822 -32.01 -14.02 25.87
CA PRO A 822 -31.54 -15.18 25.10
C PRO A 822 -30.08 -15.08 24.64
N MET A 823 -29.62 -13.87 24.36
CA MET A 823 -28.26 -13.56 23.93
C MET A 823 -27.21 -13.68 25.07
N GLY A 824 -27.65 -13.89 26.31
CA GLY A 824 -26.82 -13.93 27.52
C GLY A 824 -26.43 -12.55 28.06
N LEU A 825 -27.06 -11.47 27.57
CA LEU A 825 -26.67 -10.09 27.90
C LEU A 825 -27.45 -9.55 29.10
N ARG A 826 -26.75 -9.31 30.22
CA ARG A 826 -27.29 -8.57 31.36
C ARG A 826 -27.13 -7.07 31.15
N LEU A 827 -28.24 -6.34 31.09
CA LEU A 827 -28.29 -4.88 30.95
C LEU A 827 -28.96 -4.27 32.19
N ALA A 828 -28.30 -3.32 32.85
CA ALA A 828 -28.96 -2.41 33.78
C ALA A 828 -29.75 -1.33 33.04
N ARG A 829 -30.63 -0.60 33.74
CA ARG A 829 -31.33 0.55 33.16
C ARG A 829 -30.31 1.66 32.82
N PRO A 830 -30.27 2.18 31.58
CA PRO A 830 -29.35 3.25 31.22
C PRO A 830 -29.68 4.56 31.94
N VAL A 831 -28.67 5.42 32.08
CA VAL A 831 -28.89 6.85 32.32
C VAL A 831 -29.32 7.48 31.00
N CYS A 832 -30.57 7.92 30.91
CA CYS A 832 -31.10 8.66 29.76
C CYS A 832 -30.79 10.15 29.91
N VAL A 833 -30.16 10.76 28.90
CA VAL A 833 -29.79 12.18 28.88
C VAL A 833 -30.40 12.85 27.65
N GLU A 834 -31.48 13.61 27.87
CA GLU A 834 -32.06 14.46 26.83
C GLU A 834 -31.16 15.67 26.55
N LEU A 835 -30.90 15.91 25.26
CA LEU A 835 -30.16 17.07 24.77
C LEU A 835 -31.15 18.15 24.29
N ARG A 836 -30.93 19.38 24.76
CA ARG A 836 -31.72 20.58 24.43
C ARG A 836 -31.78 20.91 22.92
N ASP A 837 -30.75 20.50 22.18
CA ASP A 837 -30.55 20.76 20.75
C ASP A 837 -29.67 19.65 20.13
N ASP A 838 -29.55 19.63 18.81
CA ASP A 838 -28.74 18.65 18.07
C ASP A 838 -27.34 19.15 17.64
N ARG A 839 -26.85 20.27 18.22
CA ARG A 839 -25.57 20.87 17.84
C ARG A 839 -24.38 20.03 18.33
N THR A 840 -23.31 20.01 17.54
CA THR A 840 -22.12 19.19 17.81
C THR A 840 -21.47 19.52 19.15
N GLU A 841 -21.40 20.81 19.51
CA GLU A 841 -20.93 21.23 20.83
C GLU A 841 -21.79 20.69 21.97
N THR A 842 -23.11 20.63 21.81
CA THR A 842 -24.03 20.18 22.86
C THR A 842 -23.84 18.69 23.15
N TYR A 843 -23.68 17.85 22.13
CA TYR A 843 -23.26 16.46 22.36
C TYR A 843 -21.90 16.38 23.05
N VAL A 844 -20.86 17.02 22.49
CA VAL A 844 -19.48 16.91 23.01
C VAL A 844 -19.39 17.38 24.46
N LYS A 845 -19.94 18.55 24.79
CA LYS A 845 -19.90 19.12 26.14
C LYS A 845 -20.68 18.26 27.15
N THR A 846 -21.86 17.76 26.80
CA THR A 846 -22.66 16.93 27.72
C THR A 846 -22.07 15.54 27.91
N ILE A 847 -21.57 14.88 26.85
CA ILE A 847 -20.88 13.60 26.96
C ILE A 847 -19.59 13.74 27.79
N GLN A 848 -18.79 14.79 27.53
CA GLN A 848 -17.55 15.04 28.28
C GLN A 848 -17.84 15.32 29.76
N SER A 849 -18.87 16.11 30.06
CA SER A 849 -19.32 16.38 31.43
C SER A 849 -19.71 15.07 32.15
N GLN A 850 -20.54 14.23 31.52
CA GLN A 850 -20.99 12.96 32.09
C GLN A 850 -19.86 11.95 32.30
N LEU A 851 -18.90 11.85 31.37
CA LEU A 851 -17.71 11.01 31.53
C LEU A 851 -16.73 11.56 32.59
N SER A 852 -16.82 12.84 32.93
CA SER A 852 -16.00 13.47 33.98
C SER A 852 -16.62 13.33 35.37
N SER A 853 -17.95 13.28 35.48
CA SER A 853 -18.67 13.06 36.75
C SER A 853 -18.82 11.58 37.11
N GLU A 854 -19.02 10.72 36.11
CA GLU A 854 -19.19 9.27 36.27
C GLU A 854 -18.06 8.51 35.53
N PRO A 855 -16.87 8.39 36.12
CA PRO A 855 -15.71 7.74 35.48
C PRO A 855 -15.89 6.22 35.24
N ASN A 856 -16.94 5.62 35.81
CA ASN A 856 -17.26 4.19 35.69
C ASN A 856 -18.23 3.88 34.53
N VAL A 857 -18.49 4.82 33.61
CA VAL A 857 -19.33 4.59 32.42
C VAL A 857 -18.63 3.64 31.44
N GLN A 858 -19.23 2.47 31.23
CA GLN A 858 -18.69 1.40 30.37
C GLN A 858 -18.94 1.67 28.88
N LEU A 859 -20.03 2.38 28.55
CA LEU A 859 -20.47 2.63 27.17
C LEU A 859 -21.26 3.94 27.04
N VAL A 860 -20.96 4.69 25.98
CA VAL A 860 -21.74 5.85 25.52
C VAL A 860 -22.57 5.48 24.29
N VAL A 861 -23.89 5.70 24.34
CA VAL A 861 -24.80 5.55 23.20
C VAL A 861 -25.32 6.92 22.79
N CYS A 862 -25.24 7.25 21.49
CA CYS A 862 -25.72 8.52 20.94
C CYS A 862 -26.73 8.28 19.81
N ILE A 863 -27.98 8.69 20.01
CA ILE A 863 -29.01 8.67 18.97
C ILE A 863 -28.94 10.00 18.21
N VAL A 864 -28.54 9.92 16.94
CA VAL A 864 -28.30 11.09 16.07
C VAL A 864 -29.30 11.17 14.93
N THR A 865 -29.50 12.36 14.41
CA THR A 865 -30.59 12.69 13.47
C THR A 865 -30.04 13.24 12.15
N GLY A 866 -30.45 12.64 11.02
CA GLY A 866 -29.85 12.94 9.71
C GLY A 866 -28.52 12.20 9.50
N ASN A 867 -27.84 12.42 8.37
CA ASN A 867 -26.48 11.88 8.16
C ASN A 867 -25.45 12.97 8.47
N ARG A 868 -24.81 12.88 9.64
CA ARG A 868 -23.95 13.94 10.19
C ARG A 868 -22.58 13.40 10.57
N ASP A 869 -21.73 13.32 9.54
CA ASP A 869 -20.36 12.83 9.62
C ASP A 869 -19.48 13.74 10.49
N ASP A 870 -19.84 15.04 10.59
CA ASP A 870 -19.25 16.04 11.48
C ASP A 870 -19.48 15.67 12.96
N LEU A 871 -20.73 15.36 13.31
CA LEU A 871 -21.15 14.96 14.65
C LEU A 871 -20.57 13.59 15.02
N TYR A 872 -20.56 12.65 14.07
CA TYR A 872 -19.94 11.34 14.24
C TYR A 872 -18.43 11.46 14.50
N SER A 873 -17.70 12.28 13.74
CA SER A 873 -16.28 12.57 13.97
C SER A 873 -16.05 13.18 15.35
N ALA A 874 -16.85 14.16 15.76
CA ALA A 874 -16.70 14.80 17.07
C ALA A 874 -16.94 13.84 18.24
N ILE A 875 -18.02 13.05 18.20
CA ILE A 875 -18.29 12.01 19.20
C ILE A 875 -17.17 10.96 19.23
N LYS A 876 -16.66 10.52 18.07
CA LYS A 876 -15.58 9.53 18.01
C LYS A 876 -14.23 10.09 18.46
N LYS A 877 -13.87 11.34 18.17
CA LYS A 877 -12.67 11.99 18.71
C LYS A 877 -12.72 12.09 20.23
N LEU A 878 -13.86 12.51 20.80
CA LEU A 878 -14.06 12.52 22.25
C LEU A 878 -13.88 11.12 22.84
N CYS A 879 -14.68 10.16 22.38
CA CYS A 879 -14.75 8.81 22.97
C CYS A 879 -13.52 7.93 22.72
N CYS A 880 -12.77 8.14 21.62
CA CYS A 880 -11.64 7.28 21.24
C CYS A 880 -10.25 7.92 21.47
N VAL A 881 -10.17 9.21 21.82
CA VAL A 881 -8.88 9.93 21.94
C VAL A 881 -8.78 10.76 23.23
N GLN A 882 -9.85 11.50 23.59
CA GLN A 882 -9.83 12.44 24.72
C GLN A 882 -10.31 11.82 26.03
N SER A 883 -11.40 11.06 25.98
CA SER A 883 -12.06 10.40 27.11
C SER A 883 -12.35 8.95 26.71
N PRO A 884 -11.40 8.01 26.89
CA PRO A 884 -11.46 6.67 26.32
C PRO A 884 -12.62 5.83 26.87
N CYS A 885 -13.74 5.80 26.13
CA CYS A 885 -14.93 5.03 26.44
C CYS A 885 -15.50 4.46 25.13
N PRO A 886 -15.79 3.15 25.03
CA PRO A 886 -16.41 2.59 23.83
C PRO A 886 -17.75 3.25 23.52
N SER A 887 -18.05 3.49 22.23
CA SER A 887 -19.24 4.26 21.85
C SER A 887 -20.05 3.69 20.67
N GLN A 888 -21.36 3.78 20.80
CA GLN A 888 -22.36 3.37 19.82
C GLN A 888 -23.11 4.60 19.29
N VAL A 889 -23.03 4.86 17.98
CA VAL A 889 -23.82 5.91 17.34
C VAL A 889 -24.93 5.27 16.53
N ILE A 890 -26.16 5.77 16.68
CA ILE A 890 -27.37 5.19 16.08
C ILE A 890 -28.10 6.30 15.33
N ASN A 891 -28.30 6.14 14.01
CA ASN A 891 -29.15 7.07 13.27
C ASN A 891 -30.62 6.79 13.61
N VAL A 892 -31.39 7.80 14.01
CA VAL A 892 -32.81 7.66 14.37
C VAL A 892 -33.61 6.93 13.29
N ARG A 893 -33.30 7.17 12.01
CA ARG A 893 -33.95 6.52 10.85
C ARG A 893 -33.84 4.99 10.85
N THR A 894 -32.86 4.43 11.55
CA THR A 894 -32.65 2.98 11.71
C THR A 894 -33.60 2.35 12.72
N ILE A 895 -34.07 3.14 13.69
CA ILE A 895 -34.92 2.70 14.80
C ILE A 895 -36.38 3.17 14.67
N SER A 896 -36.67 4.18 13.84
CA SER A 896 -38.03 4.64 13.50
C SER A 896 -38.90 3.66 12.67
N GLN A 897 -38.57 2.37 12.64
CA GLN A 897 -39.35 1.32 11.94
C GLN A 897 -39.67 0.19 12.93
N PRO A 898 -40.82 0.23 13.64
CA PRO A 898 -41.15 -0.74 14.70
C PRO A 898 -41.03 -2.20 14.26
N GLN A 899 -41.46 -2.50 13.02
CA GLN A 899 -41.38 -3.84 12.42
C GLN A 899 -39.95 -4.35 12.22
N LYS A 900 -38.94 -3.47 12.14
CA LYS A 900 -37.51 -3.84 12.04
C LYS A 900 -36.74 -3.65 13.35
N LEU A 901 -37.26 -2.83 14.27
CA LEU A 901 -36.60 -2.41 15.51
C LEU A 901 -36.05 -3.59 16.32
N ARG A 902 -36.79 -4.70 16.43
CA ARG A 902 -36.33 -5.92 17.14
C ARG A 902 -35.00 -6.46 16.59
N SER A 903 -34.90 -6.62 15.27
CA SER A 903 -33.69 -7.18 14.61
C SER A 903 -32.53 -6.18 14.56
N VAL A 904 -32.85 -4.88 14.49
CA VAL A 904 -31.88 -3.79 14.61
C VAL A 904 -31.29 -3.75 16.02
N ALA A 905 -32.14 -3.82 17.06
CA ALA A 905 -31.74 -3.83 18.45
C ALA A 905 -30.83 -5.02 18.80
N GLN A 906 -31.18 -6.23 18.33
CA GLN A 906 -30.32 -7.42 18.49
C GLN A 906 -28.92 -7.21 17.88
N LYS A 907 -28.83 -6.70 16.65
CA LYS A 907 -27.54 -6.43 15.98
C LYS A 907 -26.73 -5.34 16.69
N ILE A 908 -27.40 -4.31 17.22
CA ILE A 908 -26.75 -3.25 18.01
C ILE A 908 -26.21 -3.82 19.33
N LEU A 909 -26.94 -4.69 20.03
CA LEU A 909 -26.47 -5.34 21.26
C LEU A 909 -25.27 -6.27 21.04
N LEU A 910 -25.25 -7.07 19.97
CA LEU A 910 -24.06 -7.85 19.58
C LEU A 910 -22.85 -6.94 19.37
N GLN A 911 -23.02 -5.82 18.66
CA GLN A 911 -21.96 -4.84 18.46
C GLN A 911 -21.53 -4.15 19.77
N MET A 912 -22.45 -3.84 20.68
CA MET A 912 -22.14 -3.28 22.01
C MET A 912 -21.30 -4.26 22.85
N ASN A 913 -21.63 -5.55 22.85
CA ASN A 913 -20.84 -6.57 23.54
C ASN A 913 -19.39 -6.65 22.98
N CYS A 914 -19.23 -6.66 21.65
CA CYS A 914 -17.91 -6.64 20.99
C CYS A 914 -17.08 -5.41 21.41
N LYS A 915 -17.72 -4.24 21.53
CA LYS A 915 -17.07 -2.97 21.90
C LYS A 915 -16.62 -2.91 23.36
N LEU A 916 -17.24 -3.71 24.22
CA LEU A 916 -16.88 -3.86 25.63
C LEU A 916 -15.76 -4.89 25.86
N GLY A 917 -15.51 -5.78 24.89
CA GLY A 917 -14.56 -6.89 24.98
C GLY A 917 -15.19 -8.27 25.16
N GLY A 918 -16.51 -8.38 24.97
CA GLY A 918 -17.23 -9.65 24.94
C GLY A 918 -16.97 -10.44 23.67
N GLU A 919 -17.24 -11.74 23.73
CA GLU A 919 -16.87 -12.74 22.73
C GLU A 919 -18.13 -13.40 22.18
N LEU A 920 -18.44 -13.22 20.89
CA LEU A 920 -19.72 -13.71 20.35
C LEU A 920 -19.68 -15.22 20.03
N TRP A 921 -18.94 -15.58 18.98
CA TRP A 921 -18.80 -16.94 18.47
C TRP A 921 -17.37 -17.21 17.97
N THR A 922 -17.02 -18.48 17.84
CA THR A 922 -15.74 -18.92 17.24
C THR A 922 -15.94 -20.09 16.27
N VAL A 923 -14.85 -20.51 15.62
CA VAL A 923 -14.74 -21.76 14.84
C VAL A 923 -13.50 -22.53 15.31
N HIS A 924 -13.56 -23.86 15.33
CA HIS A 924 -12.45 -24.67 15.84
C HIS A 924 -11.19 -24.56 14.97
N VAL A 925 -10.10 -24.01 15.52
CA VAL A 925 -8.78 -23.91 14.86
C VAL A 925 -7.78 -24.85 15.57
N PRO A 926 -7.36 -25.97 14.96
CA PRO A 926 -6.51 -26.98 15.61
C PRO A 926 -5.01 -26.61 15.67
N LEU A 927 -4.68 -25.33 15.88
CA LEU A 927 -3.31 -24.82 15.91
C LEU A 927 -3.00 -24.15 17.25
N LYS A 928 -2.21 -24.84 18.09
CA LYS A 928 -1.75 -24.33 19.40
C LYS A 928 -0.76 -23.17 19.23
N HIS A 929 -0.78 -22.24 20.19
CA HIS A 929 0.09 -21.05 20.26
C HIS A 929 0.18 -20.26 18.95
N LEU A 930 -0.96 -20.12 18.28
CA LEU A 930 -1.13 -19.31 17.08
C LEU A 930 -1.52 -17.87 17.44
N MET A 931 -0.97 -16.91 16.72
CA MET A 931 -1.45 -15.54 16.58
C MET A 931 -1.79 -15.30 15.10
N VAL A 932 -3.03 -14.92 14.79
CA VAL A 932 -3.43 -14.44 13.46
C VAL A 932 -3.49 -12.92 13.48
N ILE A 933 -2.88 -12.28 12.48
CA ILE A 933 -2.77 -10.83 12.34
C ILE A 933 -3.41 -10.42 11.01
N GLY A 934 -4.08 -9.26 11.00
CA GLY A 934 -4.60 -8.61 9.81
C GLY A 934 -4.08 -7.19 9.71
N VAL A 935 -3.73 -6.79 8.49
CA VAL A 935 -3.17 -5.46 8.18
C VAL A 935 -3.78 -4.95 6.87
N ASP A 936 -4.22 -3.69 6.87
CA ASP A 936 -4.80 -3.00 5.71
C ASP A 936 -4.39 -1.51 5.81
N VAL A 937 -4.11 -0.86 4.68
CA VAL A 937 -3.73 0.56 4.62
C VAL A 937 -4.87 1.36 3.99
N HIS A 938 -5.34 2.38 4.69
CA HIS A 938 -6.37 3.30 4.18
C HIS A 938 -5.76 4.64 3.77
N HIS A 939 -6.05 5.09 2.55
CA HIS A 939 -5.74 6.44 2.07
C HIS A 939 -7.01 7.31 2.04
N ASP A 940 -7.00 8.48 2.67
CA ASP A 940 -8.07 9.48 2.47
C ASP A 940 -7.78 10.24 1.17
N THR A 941 -8.52 9.93 0.10
CA THR A 941 -8.38 10.61 -1.19
C THR A 941 -9.01 12.01 -1.24
N SER A 942 -9.75 12.43 -0.19
CA SER A 942 -10.47 13.71 -0.17
C SER A 942 -9.63 14.89 0.35
N LYS A 943 -8.57 14.59 1.11
CA LYS A 943 -7.65 15.57 1.73
C LYS A 943 -6.22 15.11 1.49
N LYS A 944 -5.26 16.03 1.27
CA LYS A 944 -3.82 15.72 1.13
C LYS A 944 -3.22 15.23 2.46
N THR A 945 -3.60 14.04 2.92
CA THR A 945 -3.40 13.55 4.29
C THR A 945 -2.65 12.23 4.34
N GLN A 946 -2.13 11.91 5.52
CA GLN A 946 -1.33 10.72 5.80
C GLN A 946 -2.11 9.43 5.51
N SER A 947 -1.39 8.41 5.03
CA SER A 947 -1.93 7.06 4.90
C SER A 947 -1.98 6.40 6.28
N VAL A 948 -2.99 5.60 6.55
CA VAL A 948 -3.21 5.03 7.88
C VAL A 948 -3.17 3.52 7.81
N MET A 949 -2.16 2.92 8.42
CA MET A 949 -2.04 1.48 8.58
C MET A 949 -2.82 1.05 9.82
N GLY A 950 -3.80 0.17 9.63
CA GLY A 950 -4.51 -0.51 10.71
C GLY A 950 -3.93 -1.90 10.93
N PHE A 951 -3.70 -2.25 12.19
CA PHE A 951 -3.14 -3.54 12.59
C PHE A 951 -4.04 -4.17 13.66
N VAL A 952 -4.45 -5.43 13.46
CA VAL A 952 -5.27 -6.19 14.42
C VAL A 952 -4.73 -7.61 14.56
N ALA A 953 -4.48 -8.06 15.80
CA ALA A 953 -3.88 -9.37 16.11
C ALA A 953 -4.71 -10.14 17.16
N SER A 954 -4.87 -11.45 16.99
CA SER A 954 -5.57 -12.31 17.96
C SER A 954 -4.74 -12.56 19.22
N LEU A 955 -5.37 -12.57 20.39
CA LEU A 955 -4.73 -12.72 21.70
C LEU A 955 -4.95 -14.09 22.38
N ASN A 956 -5.79 -14.97 21.84
CA ASN A 956 -6.08 -16.27 22.45
C ASN A 956 -6.30 -17.39 21.42
N SER A 957 -6.24 -18.65 21.88
CA SER A 957 -6.43 -19.85 21.05
C SER A 957 -7.79 -19.93 20.36
N LEU A 958 -8.84 -19.35 20.95
CA LEU A 958 -10.19 -19.28 20.37
C LEU A 958 -10.35 -18.19 19.30
N MET A 959 -9.31 -17.38 19.01
CA MET A 959 -9.36 -16.31 17.99
C MET A 959 -10.50 -15.31 18.23
N THR A 960 -10.84 -15.06 19.50
CA THR A 960 -11.95 -14.20 19.93
C THR A 960 -11.48 -12.89 20.55
N LYS A 961 -10.34 -12.88 21.24
CA LYS A 961 -9.76 -11.65 21.81
C LYS A 961 -8.83 -10.99 20.80
N TRP A 962 -8.90 -9.68 20.65
CA TRP A 962 -8.19 -8.94 19.61
C TRP A 962 -7.45 -7.73 20.19
N TYR A 963 -6.17 -7.60 19.85
CA TYR A 963 -5.36 -6.42 20.05
C TYR A 963 -5.36 -5.55 18.80
N SER A 964 -5.38 -4.23 18.95
CA SER A 964 -5.49 -3.27 17.85
C SER A 964 -4.52 -2.09 18.00
N ARG A 965 -3.88 -1.69 16.89
CA ARG A 965 -3.03 -0.50 16.78
C ARG A 965 -3.17 0.16 15.42
N VAL A 966 -2.77 1.42 15.37
CA VAL A 966 -2.76 2.28 14.19
C VAL A 966 -1.38 2.93 14.09
N THR A 967 -0.86 3.09 12.88
CA THR A 967 0.30 3.96 12.61
C THR A 967 0.03 4.83 11.38
N PHE A 968 0.50 6.07 11.44
CA PHE A 968 0.39 7.04 10.34
C PHE A 968 1.65 7.02 9.47
N GLN A 969 1.46 7.08 8.15
CA GLN A 969 2.48 6.97 7.11
C GLN A 969 2.33 8.12 6.09
N MET A 970 3.25 8.24 5.13
CA MET A 970 3.21 9.34 4.16
C MET A 970 1.97 9.26 3.23
N PRO A 971 1.50 10.38 2.65
CA PRO A 971 0.33 10.37 1.76
C PRO A 971 0.53 9.47 0.54
N ASN A 972 -0.41 8.53 0.31
CA ASN A 972 -0.38 7.49 -0.74
C ASN A 972 0.72 6.40 -0.57
N GLU A 973 1.36 6.33 0.59
CA GLU A 973 2.33 5.28 0.93
C GLU A 973 1.61 3.96 1.30
N GLU A 974 1.52 3.05 0.33
CA GLU A 974 0.94 1.70 0.48
C GLU A 974 1.87 0.75 1.24
N ILE A 975 3.19 0.83 1.04
CA ILE A 975 4.16 -0.05 1.72
C ILE A 975 4.28 0.35 3.19
N ILE A 976 4.42 -0.63 4.09
CA ILE A 976 4.35 -0.40 5.53
C ILE A 976 5.73 -0.22 6.16
N ASN A 977 5.90 0.92 6.85
CA ASN A 977 7.04 1.25 7.73
C ASN A 977 6.72 0.97 9.21
N GLY A 978 5.45 0.88 9.58
CA GLY A 978 4.97 0.80 10.97
C GLY A 978 5.03 -0.57 11.63
N PHE A 979 5.41 -1.64 10.91
CA PHE A 979 5.23 -3.03 11.35
C PHE A 979 5.84 -3.32 12.73
N ARG A 980 7.06 -2.82 12.98
CA ARG A 980 7.80 -3.09 14.22
C ARG A 980 7.09 -2.57 15.48
N VAL A 981 6.46 -1.40 15.40
CA VAL A 981 5.79 -0.78 16.55
C VAL A 981 4.55 -1.58 16.95
N CYS A 982 3.72 -1.94 15.97
CA CYS A 982 2.50 -2.69 16.20
C CYS A 982 2.77 -4.13 16.68
N LEU A 983 3.73 -4.82 16.04
CA LEU A 983 4.01 -6.22 16.35
C LEU A 983 4.65 -6.42 17.72
N LEU A 984 5.63 -5.59 18.11
CA LEU A 984 6.24 -5.69 19.45
C LEU A 984 5.20 -5.50 20.57
N ALA A 985 4.31 -4.54 20.42
CA ALA A 985 3.24 -4.29 21.40
C ALA A 985 2.20 -5.42 21.43
N ALA A 986 1.88 -6.03 20.28
CA ALA A 986 1.00 -7.20 20.20
C ALA A 986 1.61 -8.46 20.82
N LEU A 987 2.92 -8.69 20.63
CA LEU A 987 3.65 -9.80 21.26
C LEU A 987 3.72 -9.64 22.79
N GLN A 988 3.95 -8.42 23.28
CA GLN A 988 3.86 -8.10 24.70
C GLN A 988 2.45 -8.39 25.26
N LYS A 989 1.40 -7.91 24.58
CA LYS A 989 0.01 -8.16 25.01
C LYS A 989 -0.37 -9.65 24.98
N TYR A 990 0.14 -10.41 24.00
CA TYR A 990 -0.07 -11.87 23.95
C TYR A 990 0.62 -12.56 25.13
N TYR A 991 1.84 -12.14 25.50
CA TYR A 991 2.55 -12.67 26.67
C TYR A 991 1.85 -12.31 28.00
N GLU A 992 1.30 -11.10 28.14
CA GLU A 992 0.47 -10.73 29.29
C GLU A 992 -0.74 -11.66 29.47
N VAL A 993 -1.37 -12.09 28.37
CA VAL A 993 -2.60 -12.90 28.36
C VAL A 993 -2.36 -14.41 28.45
N ASN A 994 -1.24 -14.90 27.90
CA ASN A 994 -0.97 -16.35 27.75
C ASN A 994 0.27 -16.83 28.52
N HIS A 995 1.01 -15.92 29.19
CA HIS A 995 2.29 -16.17 29.87
C HIS A 995 3.32 -16.92 29.01
N SER A 996 3.20 -16.76 27.69
CA SER A 996 3.99 -17.39 26.63
C SER A 996 3.87 -16.55 25.36
N PHE A 997 4.88 -16.58 24.50
CA PHE A 997 4.82 -15.97 23.18
C PHE A 997 4.18 -16.94 22.15
N PRO A 998 3.60 -16.46 21.04
CA PRO A 998 3.03 -17.34 20.03
C PRO A 998 4.13 -18.09 19.27
N GLU A 999 4.07 -19.42 19.25
CA GLU A 999 4.96 -20.26 18.42
C GLU A 999 4.76 -20.03 16.92
N LYS A 1000 3.56 -19.58 16.51
CA LYS A 1000 3.13 -19.48 15.11
C LYS A 1000 2.44 -18.14 14.89
N ILE A 1001 2.84 -17.41 13.85
CA ILE A 1001 2.26 -16.13 13.47
C ILE A 1001 1.80 -16.20 12.01
N VAL A 1002 0.54 -15.89 11.74
CA VAL A 1002 -0.03 -15.85 10.38
C VAL A 1002 -0.53 -14.43 10.11
N ILE A 1003 0.09 -13.74 9.15
CA ILE A 1003 -0.22 -12.35 8.81
C ILE A 1003 -0.97 -12.31 7.48
N TYR A 1004 -2.17 -11.72 7.49
CA TYR A 1004 -2.94 -11.42 6.29
C TYR A 1004 -2.83 -9.92 5.95
N ARG A 1005 -2.26 -9.60 4.79
CA ARG A 1005 -1.93 -8.24 4.33
C ARG A 1005 -2.79 -7.87 3.13
N ASP A 1006 -3.77 -6.98 3.33
CA ASP A 1006 -4.67 -6.49 2.30
C ASP A 1006 -4.16 -5.13 1.74
N GLY A 1007 -4.47 -4.83 0.47
CA GLY A 1007 -4.06 -3.61 -0.26
C GLY A 1007 -3.08 -3.82 -1.43
N VAL A 1008 -2.07 -4.67 -1.22
CA VAL A 1008 -0.88 -4.86 -2.09
C VAL A 1008 -1.22 -5.31 -3.53
N SER A 1009 -0.51 -4.76 -4.52
CA SER A 1009 -0.60 -5.19 -5.93
C SER A 1009 0.51 -6.14 -6.37
N ASP A 1010 0.30 -6.87 -7.47
CA ASP A 1010 1.25 -7.86 -8.02
C ASP A 1010 2.67 -7.28 -8.19
N GLY A 1011 2.76 -6.05 -8.72
CA GLY A 1011 4.02 -5.33 -8.92
C GLY A 1011 4.71 -4.83 -7.64
N GLN A 1012 4.17 -5.13 -6.46
CA GLN A 1012 4.74 -4.80 -5.14
C GLN A 1012 5.05 -6.04 -4.30
N LEU A 1013 4.73 -7.28 -4.74
CA LEU A 1013 4.90 -8.49 -3.94
C LEU A 1013 6.36 -8.68 -3.49
N LYS A 1014 7.32 -8.55 -4.41
CA LYS A 1014 8.77 -8.62 -4.12
C LYS A 1014 9.25 -7.44 -3.24
N THR A 1015 8.57 -6.29 -3.28
CA THR A 1015 8.83 -5.17 -2.34
C THR A 1015 8.37 -5.53 -0.92
N VAL A 1016 7.20 -6.15 -0.76
CA VAL A 1016 6.70 -6.60 0.55
C VAL A 1016 7.60 -7.69 1.14
N GLU A 1017 8.01 -8.67 0.33
CA GLU A 1017 8.99 -9.70 0.69
C GLU A 1017 10.32 -9.09 1.19
N LEU A 1018 10.90 -8.15 0.42
CA LEU A 1018 12.22 -7.58 0.73
C LEU A 1018 12.19 -6.45 1.77
N TYR A 1019 11.02 -5.91 2.14
CA TYR A 1019 10.92 -4.73 3.00
C TYR A 1019 9.95 -4.85 4.19
N GLU A 1020 8.75 -5.41 4.03
CA GLU A 1020 7.79 -5.58 5.14
C GLU A 1020 8.21 -6.78 6.02
N ILE A 1021 8.60 -7.92 5.43
CA ILE A 1021 8.96 -9.13 6.18
C ILE A 1021 10.22 -8.95 7.03
N PRO A 1022 11.32 -8.32 6.58
CA PRO A 1022 12.49 -8.10 7.42
C PRO A 1022 12.25 -7.17 8.63
N GLN A 1023 11.20 -6.35 8.62
CA GLN A 1023 10.78 -5.60 9.82
C GLN A 1023 10.16 -6.53 10.87
N ILE A 1024 9.38 -7.51 10.44
CA ILE A 1024 8.74 -8.53 11.28
C ILE A 1024 9.79 -9.45 11.90
N LEU A 1025 10.76 -9.94 11.13
CA LEU A 1025 11.84 -10.81 11.64
C LEU A 1025 12.67 -10.08 12.73
N LYS A 1026 12.98 -8.79 12.53
CA LYS A 1026 13.66 -7.93 13.53
C LYS A 1026 12.84 -7.65 14.80
N CYS A 1027 11.55 -8.01 14.83
CA CYS A 1027 10.76 -8.02 16.07
C CYS A 1027 11.07 -9.26 16.90
N PHE A 1028 11.35 -10.41 16.28
CA PHE A 1028 11.63 -11.66 16.97
C PHE A 1028 13.01 -11.60 17.64
N GLU A 1029 14.01 -11.07 16.93
CA GLU A 1029 15.35 -10.71 17.44
C GLU A 1029 15.33 -9.80 18.71
N THR A 1030 14.21 -9.13 18.99
CA THR A 1030 14.06 -8.25 20.17
C THR A 1030 13.80 -9.06 21.46
N PHE A 1031 13.49 -10.36 21.36
CA PHE A 1031 13.27 -11.26 22.49
C PHE A 1031 14.30 -12.42 22.45
N PRO A 1032 15.01 -12.73 23.55
CA PRO A 1032 16.02 -13.78 23.56
C PRO A 1032 15.39 -15.17 23.36
N ASN A 1033 16.04 -16.00 22.54
CA ASN A 1033 15.63 -17.39 22.22
C ASN A 1033 14.21 -17.52 21.63
N TYR A 1034 13.72 -16.51 20.92
CA TYR A 1034 12.37 -16.47 20.35
C TYR A 1034 12.39 -16.54 18.82
N GLU A 1035 12.13 -17.73 18.28
CA GLU A 1035 12.10 -18.00 16.84
C GLU A 1035 10.71 -18.53 16.40
N PRO A 1036 9.69 -17.67 16.30
CA PRO A 1036 8.35 -18.07 15.92
C PRO A 1036 8.27 -18.41 14.43
N LYS A 1037 7.43 -19.39 14.11
CA LYS A 1037 7.13 -19.78 12.73
C LYS A 1037 6.19 -18.75 12.08
N LEU A 1038 6.59 -18.18 10.96
CA LEU A 1038 5.88 -17.09 10.29
C LEU A 1038 5.25 -17.56 8.98
N VAL A 1039 4.01 -17.14 8.74
CA VAL A 1039 3.35 -17.17 7.43
C VAL A 1039 2.88 -15.77 7.08
N PHE A 1040 3.15 -15.31 5.87
CA PHE A 1040 2.70 -14.03 5.35
C PHE A 1040 1.90 -14.25 4.06
N ILE A 1041 0.63 -13.83 4.09
CA ILE A 1041 -0.35 -14.02 3.01
C ILE A 1041 -0.84 -12.66 2.55
N VAL A 1042 -0.55 -12.31 1.30
CA VAL A 1042 -1.14 -11.12 0.66
C VAL A 1042 -2.57 -11.43 0.22
N VAL A 1043 -3.49 -10.52 0.52
CA VAL A 1043 -4.93 -10.64 0.28
C VAL A 1043 -5.36 -9.63 -0.78
N GLN A 1044 -5.87 -10.11 -1.91
CA GLN A 1044 -6.28 -9.28 -3.04
C GLN A 1044 -7.79 -9.36 -3.29
N LYS A 1045 -8.51 -8.38 -2.76
CA LYS A 1045 -9.97 -8.20 -2.92
C LYS A 1045 -10.39 -7.46 -4.21
N ARG A 1046 -9.45 -6.90 -4.97
CA ARG A 1046 -9.68 -6.07 -6.18
C ARG A 1046 -9.01 -6.70 -7.42
N ILE A 1047 -9.52 -7.85 -7.85
CA ILE A 1047 -9.01 -8.68 -8.95
C ILE A 1047 -9.98 -8.74 -10.14
N ASN A 1048 -9.49 -9.18 -11.30
CA ASN A 1048 -10.27 -9.41 -12.52
C ASN A 1048 -10.72 -10.87 -12.74
N THR A 1049 -10.33 -11.80 -11.86
CA THR A 1049 -10.80 -13.19 -11.94
C THR A 1049 -12.24 -13.31 -11.44
N THR A 1050 -13.07 -13.97 -12.23
CA THR A 1050 -14.46 -14.34 -11.96
C THR A 1050 -14.59 -15.87 -12.07
N LEU A 1051 -15.39 -16.48 -11.21
CA LEU A 1051 -15.68 -17.91 -11.17
C LEU A 1051 -17.19 -18.16 -11.31
N TYR A 1052 -17.53 -19.29 -11.91
CA TYR A 1052 -18.91 -19.77 -12.08
C TYR A 1052 -18.97 -21.24 -11.70
N ALA A 1053 -20.05 -21.70 -11.07
CA ALA A 1053 -20.37 -23.11 -11.05
C ALA A 1053 -20.76 -23.55 -12.48
N PHE A 1054 -20.37 -24.75 -12.91
CA PHE A 1054 -20.72 -25.28 -14.23
C PHE A 1054 -21.29 -26.69 -14.13
N GLY A 1055 -22.56 -26.87 -14.49
CA GLY A 1055 -23.26 -28.16 -14.44
C GLY A 1055 -24.50 -28.15 -15.32
N GLY A 1056 -24.85 -29.30 -15.92
CA GLY A 1056 -25.99 -29.41 -16.84
C GLY A 1056 -25.92 -28.46 -18.06
N ASN A 1057 -24.70 -28.12 -18.49
CA ASN A 1057 -24.39 -27.09 -19.49
C ASN A 1057 -24.95 -25.67 -19.16
N ARG A 1058 -25.13 -25.37 -17.86
CA ARG A 1058 -25.53 -24.05 -17.36
C ARG A 1058 -24.44 -23.50 -16.43
N PHE A 1059 -24.32 -22.18 -16.41
CA PHE A 1059 -23.46 -21.45 -15.47
C PHE A 1059 -24.30 -20.96 -14.28
N GLY A 1060 -23.73 -21.00 -13.08
CA GLY A 1060 -24.36 -20.50 -11.85
C GLY A 1060 -23.35 -19.85 -10.90
N THR A 1061 -23.81 -19.39 -9.75
CA THR A 1061 -22.93 -18.89 -8.69
C THR A 1061 -22.14 -20.04 -8.03
N PRO A 1062 -20.81 -19.92 -7.83
CA PRO A 1062 -20.06 -20.91 -7.06
C PRO A 1062 -20.54 -20.97 -5.60
N PRO A 1063 -20.62 -22.16 -4.97
CA PRO A 1063 -20.96 -22.26 -3.57
C PRO A 1063 -19.85 -21.67 -2.67
N PRO A 1064 -20.20 -21.18 -1.47
CA PRO A 1064 -19.21 -20.76 -0.47
C PRO A 1064 -18.22 -21.89 -0.15
N GLY A 1065 -16.96 -21.52 0.08
CA GLY A 1065 -15.86 -22.49 0.29
C GLY A 1065 -15.22 -23.01 -1.01
N THR A 1066 -15.68 -22.60 -2.20
CA THR A 1066 -15.04 -22.99 -3.47
C THR A 1066 -13.64 -22.38 -3.63
N VAL A 1067 -12.66 -23.23 -3.91
CA VAL A 1067 -11.24 -22.91 -4.12
C VAL A 1067 -10.83 -23.28 -5.55
N LEU A 1068 -9.94 -22.45 -6.13
CA LEU A 1068 -9.17 -22.75 -7.33
C LEU A 1068 -7.71 -22.35 -7.09
N ASP A 1069 -6.80 -23.31 -7.14
CA ASP A 1069 -5.39 -23.22 -6.76
C ASP A 1069 -4.44 -23.83 -7.81
N HIS A 1070 -4.91 -23.90 -9.05
CA HIS A 1070 -4.15 -24.31 -10.23
C HIS A 1070 -4.69 -23.60 -11.49
N THR A 1071 -3.99 -23.77 -12.62
CA THR A 1071 -4.37 -23.33 -13.98
C THR A 1071 -4.37 -21.81 -14.21
N VAL A 1072 -5.09 -21.02 -13.40
CA VAL A 1072 -5.20 -19.55 -13.52
C VAL A 1072 -4.38 -18.78 -12.47
N THR A 1073 -3.69 -19.53 -11.62
CA THR A 1073 -2.74 -19.10 -10.58
C THR A 1073 -1.32 -18.88 -11.15
N ASN A 1074 -0.40 -18.32 -10.36
CA ASN A 1074 0.92 -17.84 -10.78
C ASN A 1074 2.06 -18.80 -10.38
N GLY A 1075 2.86 -19.26 -11.34
CA GLY A 1075 3.96 -20.20 -11.11
C GLY A 1075 5.08 -19.71 -10.17
N GLU A 1076 5.23 -18.40 -9.95
CA GLU A 1076 6.21 -17.86 -9.00
C GLU A 1076 5.85 -18.11 -7.51
N TRP A 1077 4.57 -18.34 -7.16
CA TRP A 1077 4.10 -18.26 -5.78
C TRP A 1077 3.19 -19.42 -5.37
N VAL A 1078 3.00 -19.61 -4.05
CA VAL A 1078 1.95 -20.49 -3.51
C VAL A 1078 0.69 -19.66 -3.34
N ASP A 1079 -0.16 -19.65 -4.36
CA ASP A 1079 -1.35 -18.82 -4.47
C ASP A 1079 -2.65 -19.61 -4.68
N PHE A 1080 -3.79 -19.03 -4.30
CA PHE A 1080 -5.12 -19.60 -4.51
C PHE A 1080 -6.23 -18.55 -4.54
N PHE A 1081 -7.31 -18.84 -5.26
CA PHE A 1081 -8.57 -18.09 -5.24
C PHE A 1081 -9.57 -18.81 -4.32
N LEU A 1082 -10.27 -18.07 -3.45
CA LEU A 1082 -11.30 -18.60 -2.56
C LEU A 1082 -12.59 -17.77 -2.60
N MET A 1083 -13.70 -18.44 -2.90
CA MET A 1083 -15.08 -17.97 -2.77
C MET A 1083 -15.56 -18.09 -1.33
N ALA A 1084 -15.07 -17.24 -0.44
CA ALA A 1084 -15.37 -17.34 0.99
C ALA A 1084 -16.82 -17.01 1.39
N HIS A 1085 -17.68 -16.52 0.48
CA HIS A 1085 -18.98 -15.91 0.81
C HIS A 1085 -20.07 -16.22 -0.22
N SER A 1086 -21.32 -16.25 0.22
CA SER A 1086 -22.50 -16.40 -0.64
C SER A 1086 -22.81 -15.10 -1.41
N ILE A 1087 -23.25 -15.25 -2.67
CA ILE A 1087 -23.63 -14.17 -3.56
C ILE A 1087 -25.14 -14.19 -3.77
N ARG A 1088 -25.79 -13.05 -3.51
CA ARG A 1088 -27.23 -12.86 -3.72
C ARG A 1088 -27.58 -12.39 -5.14
N GLN A 1089 -26.71 -11.60 -5.76
CA GLN A 1089 -26.87 -11.01 -7.09
C GLN A 1089 -25.49 -10.75 -7.72
N GLY A 1090 -25.36 -10.94 -9.03
CA GLY A 1090 -24.10 -10.78 -9.77
C GLY A 1090 -23.26 -12.05 -9.86
N CYS A 1091 -22.00 -11.89 -10.29
CA CYS A 1091 -21.08 -13.01 -10.60
C CYS A 1091 -20.14 -13.40 -9.45
N GLY A 1092 -19.54 -14.60 -9.54
CA GLY A 1092 -18.60 -15.14 -8.57
C GLY A 1092 -17.26 -14.39 -8.52
N PHE A 1093 -17.11 -13.43 -7.61
CA PHE A 1093 -15.85 -12.71 -7.40
C PHE A 1093 -15.06 -13.27 -6.21
N PRO A 1094 -14.08 -14.18 -6.40
CA PRO A 1094 -13.26 -14.70 -5.32
C PRO A 1094 -12.36 -13.63 -4.69
N THR A 1095 -11.72 -13.96 -3.58
CA THR A 1095 -10.53 -13.25 -3.12
C THR A 1095 -9.31 -14.08 -3.48
N HIS A 1096 -8.25 -13.43 -3.95
CA HIS A 1096 -6.98 -14.07 -4.27
C HIS A 1096 -6.03 -13.95 -3.07
N TYR A 1097 -5.33 -15.03 -2.74
CA TYR A 1097 -4.46 -15.16 -1.59
C TYR A 1097 -3.10 -15.68 -2.05
N ILE A 1098 -2.03 -14.96 -1.71
CA ILE A 1098 -0.66 -15.27 -2.16
C ILE A 1098 0.22 -15.44 -0.92
N SER A 1099 0.67 -16.67 -0.65
CA SER A 1099 1.61 -16.96 0.44
C SER A 1099 3.03 -16.64 -0.01
N ILE A 1100 3.51 -15.44 0.33
CA ILE A 1100 4.86 -14.97 -0.03
C ILE A 1100 5.95 -15.44 0.95
N TYR A 1101 5.58 -15.97 2.13
CA TYR A 1101 6.51 -16.50 3.13
C TYR A 1101 5.82 -17.52 4.03
N ASN A 1102 6.48 -18.64 4.35
CA ASN A 1102 5.90 -19.75 5.13
C ASN A 1102 6.98 -20.62 5.80
N THR A 1103 7.58 -20.16 6.91
CA THR A 1103 8.47 -21.00 7.76
C THR A 1103 7.69 -21.91 8.72
N ALA A 1104 6.36 -21.84 8.70
CA ALA A 1104 5.51 -22.74 9.47
C ALA A 1104 5.33 -24.13 8.84
N ASN A 1105 5.73 -24.31 7.57
CA ASN A 1105 5.46 -25.50 6.76
C ASN A 1105 3.98 -25.87 6.74
N LEU A 1106 3.08 -24.87 6.73
CA LEU A 1106 1.66 -25.12 6.50
C LEU A 1106 1.46 -25.53 5.04
N THR A 1107 0.83 -26.68 4.81
CA THR A 1107 0.45 -27.17 3.49
C THR A 1107 -0.61 -26.26 2.85
N PRO A 1108 -0.84 -26.33 1.52
CA PRO A 1108 -1.90 -25.56 0.88
C PRO A 1108 -3.27 -25.77 1.51
N ASP A 1109 -3.62 -27.00 1.90
CA ASP A 1109 -4.85 -27.30 2.65
C ASP A 1109 -4.93 -26.58 4.00
N HIS A 1110 -3.82 -26.49 4.74
CA HIS A 1110 -3.78 -25.74 5.99
C HIS A 1110 -3.96 -24.23 5.76
N LEU A 1111 -3.32 -23.66 4.72
CA LEU A 1111 -3.46 -22.25 4.35
C LEU A 1111 -4.90 -21.93 3.92
N GLN A 1112 -5.47 -22.73 3.02
CA GLN A 1112 -6.82 -22.57 2.47
C GLN A 1112 -7.89 -22.70 3.56
N ARG A 1113 -7.82 -23.76 4.39
CA ARG A 1113 -8.79 -23.97 5.47
C ARG A 1113 -8.66 -22.95 6.60
N LEU A 1114 -7.44 -22.53 6.98
CA LEU A 1114 -7.26 -21.47 7.97
C LEU A 1114 -7.84 -20.15 7.44
N THR A 1115 -7.61 -19.82 6.17
CA THR A 1115 -8.17 -18.61 5.53
C THR A 1115 -9.70 -18.65 5.54
N PHE A 1116 -10.32 -19.78 5.16
CA PHE A 1116 -11.77 -19.92 5.19
C PHE A 1116 -12.34 -19.82 6.61
N LYS A 1117 -11.72 -20.47 7.62
CA LYS A 1117 -12.08 -20.31 9.04
C LYS A 1117 -12.03 -18.84 9.48
N MET A 1118 -10.98 -18.10 9.14
CA MET A 1118 -10.86 -16.68 9.50
C MET A 1118 -11.94 -15.80 8.84
N CYS A 1119 -12.53 -16.20 7.71
CA CYS A 1119 -13.67 -15.50 7.11
C CYS A 1119 -15.00 -15.65 7.88
N HIS A 1120 -15.09 -16.55 8.87
CA HIS A 1120 -16.27 -16.74 9.71
C HIS A 1120 -16.28 -15.85 10.98
N LEU A 1121 -15.16 -15.21 11.33
CA LEU A 1121 -14.96 -14.57 12.65
C LEU A 1121 -15.28 -13.06 12.70
N TYR A 1122 -15.97 -12.49 11.70
CA TYR A 1122 -16.24 -11.05 11.66
C TYR A 1122 -17.60 -10.72 12.32
N TRP A 1123 -17.57 -10.50 13.64
CA TRP A 1123 -18.75 -10.38 14.50
C TRP A 1123 -19.80 -9.30 14.15
N ASN A 1124 -19.47 -8.33 13.30
CA ASN A 1124 -20.44 -7.37 12.75
C ASN A 1124 -21.37 -7.99 11.67
N TRP A 1125 -21.16 -9.25 11.28
CA TRP A 1125 -21.95 -9.99 10.30
C TRP A 1125 -22.01 -11.48 10.70
N PRO A 1126 -23.17 -12.02 11.14
CA PRO A 1126 -23.33 -13.43 11.49
C PRO A 1126 -23.45 -14.31 10.24
N GLY A 1127 -22.35 -14.38 9.51
CA GLY A 1127 -22.17 -15.12 8.28
C GLY A 1127 -20.72 -15.03 7.82
N THR A 1128 -20.34 -15.74 6.77
CA THR A 1128 -19.00 -15.57 6.20
C THR A 1128 -18.84 -14.23 5.49
N ILE A 1129 -17.64 -13.65 5.52
CA ILE A 1129 -17.26 -12.48 4.72
C ILE A 1129 -16.18 -12.79 3.68
N ARG A 1130 -16.01 -11.89 2.69
CA ARG A 1130 -15.13 -12.08 1.53
C ARG A 1130 -13.62 -12.13 1.83
N VAL A 1131 -13.18 -11.59 2.97
CA VAL A 1131 -11.77 -11.53 3.41
C VAL A 1131 -11.68 -11.96 4.88
N PRO A 1132 -10.52 -12.40 5.39
CA PRO A 1132 -10.35 -12.75 6.80
C PRO A 1132 -10.86 -11.65 7.74
N ALA A 1133 -11.56 -12.03 8.81
CA ALA A 1133 -12.00 -11.14 9.88
C ALA A 1133 -10.90 -10.19 10.38
N PRO A 1134 -9.66 -10.64 10.66
CA PRO A 1134 -8.57 -9.72 11.04
C PRO A 1134 -8.28 -8.63 9.99
N CYS A 1135 -8.27 -8.92 8.69
CA CYS A 1135 -8.17 -7.87 7.65
C CYS A 1135 -9.37 -6.93 7.68
N LYS A 1136 -10.58 -7.46 7.90
CA LYS A 1136 -11.78 -6.62 7.95
C LYS A 1136 -11.83 -5.71 9.18
N TYR A 1137 -11.28 -6.17 10.30
CA TYR A 1137 -11.06 -5.37 11.50
C TYR A 1137 -9.98 -4.30 11.27
N ALA A 1138 -8.83 -4.66 10.69
CA ALA A 1138 -7.78 -3.72 10.31
C ALA A 1138 -8.29 -2.60 9.38
N HIS A 1139 -9.03 -2.93 8.33
CA HIS A 1139 -9.69 -1.97 7.44
C HIS A 1139 -10.65 -1.05 8.21
N LYS A 1140 -11.47 -1.60 9.11
CA LYS A 1140 -12.44 -0.80 9.90
C LYS A 1140 -11.73 0.19 10.82
N LEU A 1141 -10.64 -0.24 11.45
CA LEU A 1141 -9.78 0.57 12.32
C LEU A 1141 -9.03 1.67 11.55
N ALA A 1142 -8.40 1.31 10.42
CA ALA A 1142 -7.70 2.25 9.54
C ALA A 1142 -8.67 3.31 9.00
N TYR A 1143 -9.83 2.90 8.49
CA TYR A 1143 -10.89 3.78 8.01
C TYR A 1143 -11.39 4.75 9.09
N LEU A 1144 -11.64 4.26 10.32
CA LEU A 1144 -12.06 5.11 11.44
C LEU A 1144 -11.01 6.18 11.75
N SER A 1145 -9.73 5.78 11.85
CA SER A 1145 -8.66 6.70 12.21
C SER A 1145 -8.34 7.69 11.09
N ALA A 1146 -8.33 7.25 9.83
CA ALA A 1146 -8.09 8.10 8.66
C ALA A 1146 -9.21 9.12 8.44
N GLN A 1147 -10.48 8.71 8.49
CA GLN A 1147 -11.61 9.57 8.10
C GLN A 1147 -12.14 10.43 9.24
N PHE A 1148 -12.18 9.91 10.47
CA PHE A 1148 -12.95 10.51 11.56
C PHE A 1148 -12.16 10.92 12.79
N LEU A 1149 -10.99 10.32 13.07
CA LEU A 1149 -10.17 10.67 14.24
C LEU A 1149 -9.00 11.59 13.89
N HIS A 1150 -8.33 11.36 12.74
CA HIS A 1150 -7.10 12.01 12.32
C HIS A 1150 -5.98 11.95 13.40
N SER A 1151 -5.96 10.88 14.20
CA SER A 1151 -5.03 10.66 15.33
C SER A 1151 -4.98 9.18 15.70
N GLU A 1152 -3.96 8.76 16.46
CA GLU A 1152 -3.93 7.43 17.08
C GLU A 1152 -5.00 7.33 18.18
N PRO A 1153 -5.79 6.24 18.22
CA PRO A 1153 -6.73 5.98 19.31
C PRO A 1153 -6.03 5.72 20.65
N ALA A 1154 -6.71 6.08 21.74
CA ALA A 1154 -6.23 5.91 23.10
C ALA A 1154 -6.02 4.42 23.46
N ILE A 1155 -4.85 4.11 24.05
CA ILE A 1155 -4.39 2.72 24.24
C ILE A 1155 -5.25 1.90 25.22
N GLN A 1156 -6.06 2.55 26.06
CA GLN A 1156 -7.05 1.91 26.94
C GLN A 1156 -8.18 1.17 26.19
N LEU A 1157 -8.26 1.34 24.87
CA LEU A 1157 -9.22 0.67 23.98
C LEU A 1157 -8.59 -0.44 23.12
N CYS A 1158 -7.26 -0.62 23.17
CA CYS A 1158 -6.54 -1.48 22.22
C CYS A 1158 -6.95 -2.96 22.26
N ASP A 1159 -7.48 -3.46 23.38
CA ASP A 1159 -7.93 -4.84 23.60
C ASP A 1159 -9.41 -5.08 23.28
N LYS A 1160 -10.08 -4.11 22.64
CA LYS A 1160 -11.52 -4.12 22.34
C LYS A 1160 -11.79 -3.81 20.88
N LEU A 1161 -12.94 -4.26 20.37
CA LEU A 1161 -13.40 -3.94 19.01
C LEU A 1161 -14.21 -2.62 18.98
N TYR A 1162 -13.69 -1.56 19.62
CA TYR A 1162 -14.35 -0.25 19.78
C TYR A 1162 -14.68 0.47 18.44
N PHE A 1163 -14.01 0.05 17.36
CA PHE A 1163 -14.04 0.65 16.02
C PHE A 1163 -15.11 0.06 15.07
N LEU A 1164 -15.99 -0.83 15.56
CA LEU A 1164 -17.04 -1.49 14.77
C LEU A 1164 -18.22 -0.61 14.35
#